data_AF-A0A925GZW7-F1
#
_entry.id   AF-A0A925GZW7-F1
#
_cell.length_a   1.000
_cell.length_b   1.000
_cell.length_c   1.000
_cell.angle_alpha   90.00
_cell.angle_beta   90.00
_cell.angle_gamma   90.00
#
_symmetry.space_group_name_H-M   'P 1'
#
loop_
_entity.id
_entity.type
_entity.pdbx_description
1 polymer ?
#
loop_
_entity_poly.entity_id
_entity_poly.type
_entity_poly.pdbx_seq_one_letter_code
_entity_poly.pdbx_strand_id
1 'polypeptide(L)'
;MNKLTSLASVPVAADKLLSRRETARRNVSQRKVRHFRTAAGTYSLALCLALLLQGFVFVSPASAQKRARPAPESTGVDQSVARRVPPVVQGEGSRQIAPTSRAITVLPSVNMMALSSQSTLAPQSAAPREIRPIHPPKGTTQRNSKVAIPPQGDGDIEAGPAPAAPISTGVQSPPPSTSFRSDQLDLGSIPPDTMGAVGDNHAVTTTNEKIVIHTRDGRILSTVTLDDFWATVLLGGSPPNTFDPKILYDRFNDRFIIVTQANAQTETSATLVAVSQTADPTGNYNRFAIDADAAATAAGGKWADYPSIGFNNNWISVQVNLFGFGSSGGGFQGPVIYVLDKAAAYNNTLSTVSTFEGSFATCLASVTQETELGCGFTMAPAITEDNTTSTLFLAEDWDSTAAQLRLSRITGTPAAPVLTVGYQFPQSTNSWRFNAPIIGTSGGYLLQRQQNVYALSGNRVTGNDSRIQNTVLRNGSLWAVHHVMLPTVPTAAGAPASTAANPDNHSGVQWWEIDPTIVNAVTGTPAIQRARIEDPTATNCHNGSGGTVAGCTPQGQFFAYATISVNQNDDVLIGYSRFSNLTLPKAAYSFRASADTVNTTRDSATFREGVGNYNIGAGSPFNIRWGDYSAAMVDPTNDTDFWTIQEFADFQREIFGPGQFAGVWATWWALIKPPTTTTTAGQLIITEFRLRGPGGPRDEFIELFNPGNTPLTVSTTDGSDGWAVAFSANGTTATALVAIPNGTTIPARGHYLVVNNVAAAGIAPYSLNAYPNTEVRPSNGDAMYTPDLADNGGVAVFRTANPANFAAGTRMDSVGFSSIAPGLFKEGNGIPAITTQPVGNFSFYRSPCPNNVPTFGSALNCSSVGAGQPKDSGANENDFVFVSVDGVSPTAGIQRLGAPGPENLDSGLANNPLIVTGLFDPAVSGSSAPNRARDFTSDPANNSTFGTLTIRRNLRNDTSAPITRLRFRIIDITTFPAPAGFADLRARTSVQSVVTLSGGGTTTAQGTTLEAPPTQGLGGGFNSTLSAGTVTLADPLNPGVTISLQFLLGVQQTGLFRFFLNIEALP
;
A
#
# COMPACT_ATOMS: atom_id res chain seq x y z
N MET A 1 -52.63 2.23 -38.79
CA MET A 1 -53.11 3.52 -39.36
C MET A 1 -51.87 4.32 -39.72
N ASN A 2 -51.60 4.59 -41.00
CA ASN A 2 -51.80 5.88 -41.68
C ASN A 2 -51.00 7.05 -41.06
N LYS A 3 -50.18 7.82 -41.79
CA LYS A 3 -49.93 7.83 -43.26
C LYS A 3 -48.67 8.68 -43.63
N LEU A 4 -47.83 8.17 -44.55
CA LEU A 4 -47.01 8.89 -45.59
C LEU A 4 -45.96 9.94 -45.09
N THR A 5 -44.86 10.28 -45.78
CA THR A 5 -44.29 10.02 -47.14
C THR A 5 -42.73 10.14 -47.02
N SER A 6 -41.84 9.81 -47.97
CA SER A 6 -41.92 9.33 -49.36
C SER A 6 -40.81 8.28 -49.66
N LEU A 7 -40.06 8.36 -50.77
CA LEU A 7 -39.10 7.34 -51.24
C LEU A 7 -37.85 7.91 -51.95
N ALA A 8 -36.81 7.08 -51.93
CA ALA A 8 -35.43 7.25 -52.40
C ALA A 8 -35.19 7.51 -53.90
N SER A 9 -33.95 7.90 -54.26
CA SER A 9 -33.19 7.29 -55.37
C SER A 9 -31.70 7.68 -55.37
N VAL A 10 -30.86 6.88 -56.05
CA VAL A 10 -29.43 7.10 -56.32
C VAL A 10 -29.19 6.80 -57.80
N PRO A 11 -28.48 7.68 -58.54
CA PRO A 11 -27.43 7.15 -59.44
C PRO A 11 -26.17 8.02 -59.56
N VAL A 12 -25.16 7.44 -60.21
CA VAL A 12 -23.82 7.99 -60.52
C VAL A 12 -23.79 8.56 -61.95
N ALA A 13 -23.10 9.69 -62.20
CA ALA A 13 -22.30 9.90 -63.43
C ALA A 13 -21.52 11.24 -63.50
N ALA A 14 -20.40 11.16 -64.22
CA ALA A 14 -19.57 12.15 -64.92
C ALA A 14 -20.27 13.46 -65.44
N ASP A 15 -19.57 14.58 -65.73
CA ASP A 15 -18.44 14.59 -66.68
C ASP A 15 -17.38 15.71 -66.62
N LYS A 16 -16.26 15.40 -67.31
CA LYS A 16 -15.01 16.13 -67.65
C LYS A 16 -15.03 17.67 -67.79
N LEU A 17 -13.84 18.25 -67.59
CA LEU A 17 -13.20 19.09 -68.61
C LEU A 17 -11.67 18.77 -68.72
N LEU A 18 -11.05 19.11 -69.86
CA LEU A 18 -9.70 18.70 -70.27
C LEU A 18 -8.64 19.82 -69.97
N SER A 19 -7.31 19.66 -70.09
CA SER A 19 -6.57 18.94 -71.15
C SER A 19 -5.05 18.78 -70.91
N ARG A 20 -4.39 18.03 -71.82
CA ARG A 20 -2.93 17.81 -72.04
C ARG A 20 -2.27 16.81 -71.06
N ARG A 21 -2.14 15.51 -71.43
CA ARG A 21 -1.20 14.86 -72.39
C ARG A 21 0.18 14.59 -71.78
N GLU A 22 0.51 13.32 -71.48
CA GLU A 22 1.33 12.37 -72.31
C GLU A 22 2.83 12.71 -72.28
N THR A 23 3.81 11.81 -72.04
CA THR A 23 3.89 10.33 -71.87
C THR A 23 5.21 9.97 -71.10
N ALA A 24 5.60 8.77 -70.64
CA ALA A 24 5.11 7.37 -70.70
C ALA A 24 5.74 6.45 -69.59
N ARG A 25 5.13 5.26 -69.37
CA ARG A 25 5.70 3.86 -69.35
C ARG A 25 7.18 3.61 -68.88
N ARG A 26 7.55 2.51 -68.19
CA ARG A 26 6.84 1.26 -67.77
C ARG A 26 7.67 0.39 -66.78
N ASN A 27 6.96 -0.40 -65.97
CA ASN A 27 7.22 -1.81 -65.57
C ASN A 27 8.46 -2.29 -64.76
N VAL A 28 8.13 -2.90 -63.61
CA VAL A 28 8.47 -4.28 -63.16
C VAL A 28 9.83 -4.56 -62.50
N SER A 29 9.77 -5.45 -61.49
CA SER A 29 10.83 -5.93 -60.60
C SER A 29 11.76 -7.00 -61.19
N GLN A 30 12.97 -7.16 -60.66
CA GLN A 30 13.33 -8.32 -59.79
C GLN A 30 14.77 -8.28 -59.20
N ARG A 31 14.96 -9.08 -58.12
CA ARG A 31 16.21 -9.75 -57.66
C ARG A 31 17.40 -8.94 -57.07
N LYS A 32 17.50 -9.06 -55.74
CA LYS A 32 18.52 -9.86 -55.00
C LYS A 32 20.04 -9.66 -55.26
N VAL A 33 20.71 -9.24 -54.16
CA VAL A 33 21.79 -9.98 -53.41
C VAL A 33 23.29 -9.64 -53.62
N ARG A 34 23.96 -9.51 -52.44
CA ARG A 34 25.40 -9.63 -52.06
C ARG A 34 26.37 -8.43 -52.19
N HIS A 35 26.84 -8.00 -51.01
CA HIS A 35 28.22 -7.74 -50.53
C HIS A 35 29.29 -7.31 -51.56
N PHE A 36 30.14 -6.31 -51.29
CA PHE A 36 31.21 -6.41 -50.29
C PHE A 36 31.75 -5.06 -49.73
N ARG A 37 32.75 -5.13 -48.85
CA ARG A 37 33.47 -4.01 -48.18
C ARG A 37 34.38 -3.21 -49.14
N THR A 38 34.68 -1.97 -48.77
CA THR A 38 35.92 -1.23 -49.14
C THR A 38 36.47 -0.46 -47.92
N ALA A 39 37.68 0.11 -48.04
CA ALA A 39 38.47 0.65 -46.93
C ALA A 39 38.97 2.09 -47.19
N ALA A 40 39.83 2.60 -46.30
CA ALA A 40 40.26 4.01 -46.19
C ALA A 40 40.96 4.62 -47.42
N GLY A 41 40.93 5.96 -47.52
CA GLY A 41 41.68 6.78 -48.48
C GLY A 41 42.00 8.17 -47.93
N THR A 42 43.26 8.58 -48.06
CA THR A 42 43.88 9.79 -47.48
C THR A 42 43.70 11.08 -48.30
N TYR A 43 43.90 12.25 -47.68
CA TYR A 43 44.37 13.48 -48.33
C TYR A 43 45.32 14.27 -47.40
N SER A 44 46.10 15.22 -47.96
CA SER A 44 47.42 15.62 -47.44
C SER A 44 47.61 17.14 -47.16
N LEU A 45 48.76 17.47 -46.55
CA LEU A 45 49.19 18.80 -46.06
C LEU A 45 49.43 19.89 -47.13
N ALA A 46 49.45 21.14 -46.66
CA ALA A 46 50.28 22.25 -47.18
C ALA A 46 51.15 22.84 -46.03
N LEU A 47 52.12 23.71 -46.34
CA LEU A 47 53.35 23.91 -45.53
C LEU A 47 53.70 25.38 -45.21
N CYS A 48 54.37 25.62 -44.08
CA CYS A 48 55.34 26.71 -43.85
C CYS A 48 56.46 26.27 -42.87
N LEU A 49 57.58 26.98 -42.80
CA LEU A 49 58.91 26.43 -42.40
C LEU A 49 59.80 27.45 -41.63
N ALA A 50 60.78 26.93 -40.87
CA ALA A 50 62.06 27.52 -40.39
C ALA A 50 62.23 27.69 -38.85
N LEU A 51 63.39 27.43 -38.20
CA LEU A 51 64.64 26.77 -38.63
C LEU A 51 65.43 26.16 -37.42
N LEU A 52 66.04 24.97 -37.63
CA LEU A 52 67.40 24.44 -37.28
C LEU A 52 68.32 25.18 -36.25
N LEU A 53 69.23 24.59 -35.42
CA LEU A 53 69.83 23.24 -35.15
C LEU A 53 70.04 23.08 -33.58
N GLN A 54 70.85 22.25 -32.88
CA GLN A 54 71.71 21.01 -32.95
C GLN A 54 72.06 20.60 -31.47
N GLY A 55 72.64 19.45 -31.05
CA GLY A 55 72.88 18.11 -31.62
C GLY A 55 74.18 17.39 -31.15
N PHE A 56 74.15 16.05 -31.00
CA PHE A 56 75.28 15.06 -30.93
C PHE A 56 76.16 14.90 -29.63
N VAL A 57 76.73 13.74 -29.22
CA VAL A 57 76.46 12.27 -29.44
C VAL A 57 77.39 11.32 -28.60
N PHE A 58 77.04 10.01 -28.44
CA PHE A 58 77.83 8.77 -28.08
C PHE A 58 78.88 8.77 -26.91
N VAL A 59 79.36 7.65 -26.31
CA VAL A 59 78.81 6.38 -25.74
C VAL A 59 79.98 5.57 -25.09
N SER A 60 79.73 4.83 -23.99
CA SER A 60 80.38 3.61 -23.41
C SER A 60 81.81 3.14 -23.85
N PRO A 61 82.67 2.58 -22.95
CA PRO A 61 82.34 1.36 -22.18
C PRO A 61 82.91 1.29 -20.73
N ALA A 62 82.87 0.09 -20.12
CA ALA A 62 82.86 -0.09 -18.67
C ALA A 62 84.09 -0.80 -18.06
N SER A 63 84.31 -0.56 -16.75
CA SER A 63 84.88 -1.50 -15.78
C SER A 63 84.30 -1.20 -14.39
N ALA A 64 84.36 -2.12 -13.43
CA ALA A 64 83.51 -2.07 -12.23
C ALA A 64 84.21 -2.38 -10.89
N GLN A 65 83.83 -1.68 -9.81
CA GLN A 65 83.75 -2.28 -8.46
C GLN A 65 82.92 -1.48 -7.43
N LYS A 66 82.35 -2.25 -6.48
CA LYS A 66 81.98 -1.89 -5.08
C LYS A 66 80.82 -0.91 -4.79
N ARG A 67 79.62 -1.52 -4.72
CA ARG A 67 78.63 -1.49 -3.62
C ARG A 67 78.06 -0.16 -3.10
N ALA A 68 76.74 -0.06 -3.29
CA ALA A 68 75.74 0.21 -2.24
C ALA A 68 75.44 1.66 -1.81
N ARG A 69 75.04 2.48 -2.78
CA ARG A 69 73.78 3.25 -2.69
C ARG A 69 72.90 2.90 -3.89
N PRO A 70 71.58 3.14 -3.82
CA PRO A 70 71.03 4.03 -4.83
C PRO A 70 70.00 5.03 -4.29
N ALA A 71 70.11 6.24 -4.83
CA ALA A 71 69.05 7.19 -5.08
C ALA A 71 69.52 8.04 -6.28
N PRO A 72 68.67 8.86 -6.88
CA PRO A 72 67.37 8.56 -7.49
C PRO A 72 67.46 8.77 -9.03
N GLU A 73 66.40 8.48 -9.79
CA GLU A 73 66.17 9.22 -11.05
C GLU A 73 64.69 9.25 -11.47
N SER A 74 64.38 10.06 -12.48
CA SER A 74 63.08 10.73 -12.64
C SER A 74 62.01 9.97 -13.41
N THR A 75 60.77 10.03 -12.92
CA THR A 75 59.57 10.10 -13.77
C THR A 75 59.12 11.55 -13.93
N GLY A 76 58.37 11.84 -15.00
CA GLY A 76 57.88 13.18 -15.31
C GLY A 76 56.84 13.71 -14.32
N VAL A 77 56.68 15.03 -14.28
CA VAL A 77 55.70 15.72 -13.44
C VAL A 77 54.27 15.43 -13.90
N ASP A 78 53.43 14.97 -12.99
CA ASP A 78 51.98 15.20 -13.01
C ASP A 78 51.59 16.00 -11.74
N GLN A 79 50.73 17.00 -11.88
CA GLN A 79 50.39 17.94 -10.81
C GLN A 79 48.97 17.71 -10.29
N SER A 80 48.81 16.76 -9.35
CA SER A 80 47.51 16.46 -8.75
C SER A 80 47.53 16.23 -7.22
N VAL A 81 48.68 16.36 -6.55
CA VAL A 81 48.80 16.19 -5.09
C VAL A 81 48.41 17.48 -4.35
N ALA A 82 47.11 17.75 -4.25
CA ALA A 82 46.59 18.70 -3.27
C ALA A 82 46.90 18.20 -1.84
N ARG A 83 47.38 19.09 -0.96
CA ARG A 83 47.73 18.74 0.43
C ARG A 83 46.49 18.29 1.20
N ARG A 84 46.54 17.09 1.78
CA ARG A 84 45.61 16.71 2.85
C ARG A 84 45.89 17.54 4.10
N VAL A 85 44.86 18.17 4.64
CA VAL A 85 44.82 18.73 5.99
C VAL A 85 43.57 18.12 6.66
N PRO A 86 43.66 17.47 7.82
CA PRO A 86 42.48 17.01 8.54
C PRO A 86 41.71 18.21 9.13
N PRO A 87 40.37 18.20 9.12
CA PRO A 87 39.59 19.25 9.78
C PRO A 87 39.91 19.35 11.28
N VAL A 88 40.07 20.56 11.78
CA VAL A 88 40.23 20.83 13.21
C VAL A 88 38.85 20.89 13.86
N VAL A 89 38.68 20.26 15.03
CA VAL A 89 37.44 20.35 15.82
C VAL A 89 37.25 21.80 16.28
N GLN A 90 36.15 22.43 15.89
CA GLN A 90 35.71 23.74 16.37
C GLN A 90 34.22 23.69 16.74
N GLY A 91 33.80 24.58 17.64
CA GLY A 91 32.42 24.64 18.13
C GLY A 91 31.42 25.21 17.12
N GLU A 92 30.12 25.05 17.41
CA GLU A 92 29.02 25.41 16.50
C GLU A 92 29.06 26.87 16.01
N GLY A 93 29.54 27.81 16.84
CA GLY A 93 29.46 29.25 16.57
C GLY A 93 30.16 29.71 15.29
N SER A 94 31.25 29.05 14.87
CA SER A 94 31.95 29.34 13.61
C SER A 94 31.36 28.63 12.39
N ARG A 95 30.27 27.84 12.54
CA ARG A 95 29.58 27.12 11.45
C ARG A 95 28.24 27.75 11.05
N GLN A 96 27.95 28.95 11.55
CA GLN A 96 26.72 29.70 11.28
C GLN A 96 26.90 30.67 10.11
N ILE A 97 25.91 30.69 9.22
CA ILE A 97 25.85 31.55 8.04
C ILE A 97 24.61 32.43 8.16
N ALA A 98 24.79 33.74 7.97
CA ALA A 98 23.71 34.73 7.89
C ALA A 98 23.13 34.80 6.47
N PRO A 99 21.83 35.07 6.30
CA PRO A 99 21.19 35.09 4.99
C PRO A 99 21.52 36.39 4.26
N THR A 100 21.62 36.28 2.93
CA THR A 100 21.41 37.44 2.05
C THR A 100 19.91 37.62 1.77
N SER A 101 19.51 38.75 1.19
CA SER A 101 18.12 38.98 0.76
C SER A 101 18.08 39.10 -0.76
N ARG A 102 17.20 38.32 -1.40
CA ARG A 102 16.90 38.39 -2.83
C ARG A 102 15.46 38.89 -3.02
N ALA A 103 15.21 39.67 -4.06
CA ALA A 103 13.86 40.15 -4.37
C ALA A 103 12.95 38.98 -4.81
N ILE A 104 11.66 39.09 -4.54
CA ILE A 104 10.63 38.21 -5.11
C ILE A 104 9.86 38.99 -6.16
N THR A 105 9.66 38.39 -7.34
CA THR A 105 8.63 38.87 -8.27
C THR A 105 7.31 38.25 -7.87
N VAL A 106 6.39 39.04 -7.31
CA VAL A 106 5.02 38.61 -7.00
C VAL A 106 4.22 38.55 -8.30
N LEU A 107 3.52 37.44 -8.50
CA LEU A 107 2.80 37.12 -9.72
C LEU A 107 1.29 37.20 -9.48
N PRO A 108 0.46 37.57 -10.48
CA PRO A 108 -0.99 37.58 -10.33
C PRO A 108 -1.52 36.21 -9.89
N SER A 109 -2.52 36.18 -9.01
CA SER A 109 -3.18 34.93 -8.63
C SER A 109 -3.90 34.29 -9.82
N VAL A 110 -3.89 32.96 -9.87
CA VAL A 110 -4.64 32.16 -10.84
C VAL A 110 -5.57 31.18 -10.14
N ASN A 111 -6.67 30.85 -10.80
CA ASN A 111 -7.69 29.91 -10.32
C ASN A 111 -7.66 28.63 -11.17
N MET A 112 -7.57 27.46 -10.54
CA MET A 112 -7.37 26.20 -11.28
C MET A 112 -8.59 25.81 -12.13
N MET A 113 -9.81 25.95 -11.60
CA MET A 113 -11.02 25.68 -12.40
C MET A 113 -11.15 26.63 -13.59
N ALA A 114 -10.80 27.92 -13.42
CA ALA A 114 -10.82 28.88 -14.51
C ALA A 114 -9.81 28.50 -15.62
N LEU A 115 -8.57 28.16 -15.28
CA LEU A 115 -7.56 27.70 -16.24
C LEU A 115 -8.02 26.42 -16.94
N SER A 116 -8.48 25.41 -16.18
CA SER A 116 -8.94 24.14 -16.76
C SER A 116 -10.10 24.33 -17.74
N SER A 117 -11.03 25.24 -17.44
CA SER A 117 -12.13 25.59 -18.36
C SER A 117 -11.65 26.28 -19.65
N GLN A 118 -10.54 27.00 -19.62
CA GLN A 118 -9.94 27.60 -20.81
C GLN A 118 -9.21 26.52 -21.64
N SER A 119 -8.49 25.61 -20.99
CA SER A 119 -7.82 24.47 -21.64
C SER A 119 -8.81 23.54 -22.36
N THR A 120 -10.04 23.35 -21.84
CA THR A 120 -11.08 22.54 -22.53
C THR A 120 -11.72 23.22 -23.74
N LEU A 121 -11.55 24.54 -23.90
CA LEU A 121 -12.00 25.31 -25.07
C LEU A 121 -10.92 25.44 -26.16
N ALA A 122 -9.67 25.09 -25.86
CA ALA A 122 -8.59 25.07 -26.84
C ALA A 122 -8.72 23.86 -27.78
N PRO A 123 -8.59 24.03 -29.12
CA PRO A 123 -8.67 22.91 -30.05
C PRO A 123 -7.46 21.97 -29.87
N GLN A 124 -7.72 20.70 -29.58
CA GLN A 124 -6.66 19.69 -29.54
C GLN A 124 -5.97 19.58 -30.91
N SER A 125 -4.65 19.76 -30.93
CA SER A 125 -3.86 19.62 -32.15
C SER A 125 -3.89 18.18 -32.66
N ALA A 126 -4.27 18.02 -33.93
CA ALA A 126 -4.23 16.74 -34.64
C ALA A 126 -2.84 16.43 -35.26
N ALA A 127 -1.83 17.27 -35.02
CA ALA A 127 -0.47 17.00 -35.43
C ALA A 127 0.18 15.90 -34.55
N PRO A 128 1.07 15.06 -35.10
CA PRO A 128 1.92 14.19 -34.28
C PRO A 128 2.67 15.02 -33.24
N ARG A 129 2.70 14.55 -31.98
CA ARG A 129 3.44 15.22 -30.91
C ARG A 129 4.92 14.88 -31.04
N GLU A 130 5.78 15.85 -30.81
CA GLU A 130 7.23 15.63 -30.70
C GLU A 130 7.61 15.30 -29.25
N ILE A 131 8.76 14.66 -29.05
CA ILE A 131 9.32 14.43 -27.71
C ILE A 131 9.85 15.77 -27.17
N ARG A 132 9.43 16.17 -25.96
CA ARG A 132 10.01 17.26 -25.16
C ARG A 132 10.92 16.66 -24.09
N PRO A 133 12.22 16.46 -24.35
CA PRO A 133 13.13 15.92 -23.35
C PRO A 133 13.50 17.01 -22.35
N ILE A 134 13.11 16.83 -21.08
CA ILE A 134 13.65 17.60 -19.96
C ILE A 134 15.06 17.07 -19.67
N HIS A 135 16.00 17.98 -19.42
CA HIS A 135 17.41 17.64 -19.25
C HIS A 135 17.61 16.69 -18.07
N PRO A 136 18.57 15.75 -18.14
CA PRO A 136 18.94 14.95 -16.97
C PRO A 136 19.54 15.84 -15.87
N PRO A 137 19.25 15.57 -14.59
CA PRO A 137 19.84 16.27 -13.46
C PRO A 137 21.36 16.32 -13.59
N LYS A 138 21.92 17.51 -13.49
CA LYS A 138 23.36 17.70 -13.58
C LYS A 138 24.01 17.12 -12.34
N GLY A 139 25.00 16.24 -12.53
CA GLY A 139 25.75 15.63 -11.42
C GLY A 139 26.84 16.56 -10.86
N THR A 140 27.19 16.36 -9.60
CA THR A 140 28.43 16.91 -9.03
C THR A 140 29.64 16.11 -9.52
N THR A 141 30.82 16.73 -9.52
CA THR A 141 32.08 15.96 -9.50
C THR A 141 32.16 15.16 -8.19
N GLN A 142 32.64 13.91 -8.23
CA GLN A 142 32.81 13.10 -7.02
C GLN A 142 33.78 13.78 -6.03
N ARG A 143 33.29 14.07 -4.82
CA ARG A 143 34.04 14.77 -3.76
C ARG A 143 35.02 13.80 -3.10
N ASN A 144 36.32 14.13 -3.09
CA ASN A 144 37.36 13.39 -2.34
C ASN A 144 37.60 13.98 -0.92
N SER A 145 36.67 14.80 -0.43
CA SER A 145 36.75 15.58 0.81
C SER A 145 36.52 14.74 2.07
N LYS A 146 37.43 13.78 2.33
CA LYS A 146 37.33 12.85 3.45
C LYS A 146 37.36 13.56 4.80
N VAL A 147 36.22 13.63 5.49
CA VAL A 147 36.19 13.82 6.94
C VAL A 147 36.62 12.48 7.56
N ALA A 148 37.59 12.52 8.47
CA ALA A 148 38.19 11.29 8.99
C ALA A 148 37.19 10.52 9.88
N ILE A 149 36.87 9.28 9.51
CA ILE A 149 36.20 8.33 10.41
C ILE A 149 37.22 7.96 11.51
N PRO A 150 36.94 8.15 12.80
CA PRO A 150 37.75 7.59 13.87
C PRO A 150 37.71 6.06 13.76
N PRO A 151 38.81 5.32 13.96
CA PRO A 151 38.70 3.88 14.14
C PRO A 151 37.79 3.61 15.34
N GLN A 152 36.63 2.97 15.12
CA GLN A 152 35.77 2.57 16.22
C GLN A 152 36.57 1.65 17.15
N GLY A 153 36.67 2.03 18.42
CA GLY A 153 37.10 1.10 19.46
C GLY A 153 35.94 0.15 19.78
N ASP A 154 36.25 -1.12 20.02
CA ASP A 154 35.26 -2.18 20.29
C ASP A 154 34.62 -2.08 21.70
N GLY A 155 34.36 -0.86 22.18
CA GLY A 155 33.82 -0.57 23.51
C GLY A 155 32.56 0.29 23.45
N ASP A 156 31.52 -0.17 24.13
CA ASP A 156 30.33 0.59 24.56
C ASP A 156 29.51 1.30 23.47
N ILE A 157 29.51 0.76 22.26
CA ILE A 157 28.42 0.93 21.29
C ILE A 157 27.68 -0.42 21.21
N GLU A 158 26.35 -0.45 21.39
CA GLU A 158 25.59 -1.64 21.06
C GLU A 158 25.79 -1.96 19.56
N ALA A 159 26.40 -3.11 19.29
CA ALA A 159 26.59 -3.60 17.93
C ALA A 159 25.25 -4.09 17.38
N GLY A 160 24.38 -3.14 17.03
CA GLY A 160 23.15 -3.40 16.28
C GLY A 160 23.50 -4.31 15.09
N PRO A 161 22.78 -5.43 14.92
CA PRO A 161 23.24 -6.52 14.06
C PRO A 161 23.52 -6.03 12.65
N ALA A 162 24.51 -6.65 12.01
CA ALA A 162 24.83 -6.36 10.60
C ALA A 162 23.54 -6.38 9.78
N PRO A 163 23.31 -5.37 8.91
CA PRO A 163 22.01 -5.15 8.29
C PRO A 163 21.54 -6.43 7.60
N ALA A 164 20.45 -7.00 8.12
CA ALA A 164 19.86 -8.19 7.54
C ALA A 164 19.42 -7.84 6.12
N ALA A 165 19.96 -8.56 5.14
CA ALA A 165 19.45 -8.46 3.77
C ALA A 165 17.95 -8.81 3.77
N PRO A 166 17.14 -8.25 2.84
CA PRO A 166 15.73 -8.61 2.67
C PRO A 166 15.48 -10.04 2.14
N ILE A 167 15.91 -11.03 2.93
CA ILE A 167 15.16 -12.25 3.12
C ILE A 167 13.78 -11.82 3.64
N SER A 168 12.71 -12.39 3.08
CA SER A 168 11.33 -12.16 3.53
C SER A 168 11.23 -12.12 5.05
N THR A 169 10.65 -11.04 5.58
CA THR A 169 10.38 -10.88 7.02
C THR A 169 9.29 -11.84 7.51
N GLY A 170 8.62 -12.55 6.60
CA GLY A 170 7.40 -13.32 6.88
C GLY A 170 6.18 -12.45 7.17
N VAL A 171 6.30 -11.13 6.97
CA VAL A 171 5.24 -10.15 7.20
C VAL A 171 5.13 -9.21 6.00
N GLN A 172 4.04 -9.34 5.24
CA GLN A 172 3.71 -8.51 4.09
C GLN A 172 3.28 -7.10 4.52
N SER A 173 3.64 -6.09 3.71
CA SER A 173 3.13 -4.73 3.88
C SER A 173 1.61 -4.68 3.68
N PRO A 174 0.86 -3.83 4.41
CA PRO A 174 -0.61 -3.81 4.33
C PRO A 174 -1.11 -3.53 2.92
N PRO A 175 -2.20 -4.16 2.45
CA PRO A 175 -2.73 -3.92 1.10
C PRO A 175 -3.30 -2.50 0.95
N PRO A 176 -3.37 -1.96 -0.28
CA PRO A 176 -3.99 -0.66 -0.53
C PRO A 176 -5.51 -0.78 -0.32
N SER A 177 -6.06 0.04 0.56
CA SER A 177 -7.51 0.09 0.84
C SER A 177 -8.31 0.80 -0.25
N THR A 178 -7.65 1.64 -1.05
CA THR A 178 -8.18 2.31 -2.25
C THR A 178 -6.99 2.65 -3.14
N SER A 179 -7.17 2.59 -4.47
CA SER A 179 -6.14 3.02 -5.43
C SER A 179 -6.78 3.47 -6.75
N PHE A 180 -6.19 4.44 -7.43
CA PHE A 180 -6.73 4.97 -8.70
C PHE A 180 -5.64 5.52 -9.64
N ARG A 181 -5.94 5.55 -10.93
CA ARG A 181 -5.09 6.19 -11.95
C ARG A 181 -5.10 7.70 -11.78
N SER A 182 -3.95 8.34 -11.96
CA SER A 182 -3.84 9.78 -12.12
C SER A 182 -3.41 10.13 -13.56
N ASP A 183 -2.15 10.49 -13.75
CA ASP A 183 -1.64 11.10 -14.97
C ASP A 183 -1.00 10.08 -15.93
N GLN A 184 -0.68 10.51 -17.15
CA GLN A 184 -0.08 9.71 -18.20
C GLN A 184 0.62 10.59 -19.24
N LEU A 185 1.56 10.01 -20.01
CA LEU A 185 2.17 10.70 -21.15
C LEU A 185 1.11 11.09 -22.20
N ASP A 186 0.76 12.36 -22.30
CA ASP A 186 -0.16 12.93 -23.30
C ASP A 186 0.45 14.09 -24.09
N LEU A 187 1.36 14.86 -23.51
CA LEU A 187 1.93 16.07 -24.12
C LEU A 187 3.29 15.83 -24.80
N GLY A 188 4.05 14.84 -24.34
CA GLY A 188 5.36 14.47 -24.88
C GLY A 188 6.55 14.72 -23.94
N SER A 189 6.31 15.15 -22.68
CA SER A 189 7.40 15.43 -21.73
C SER A 189 8.06 14.13 -21.24
N ILE A 190 9.39 14.12 -21.24
CA ILE A 190 10.18 13.01 -20.69
C ILE A 190 11.31 13.54 -19.81
N PRO A 191 11.42 13.09 -18.55
CA PRO A 191 10.47 12.26 -17.81
C PRO A 191 9.23 13.06 -17.32
N PRO A 192 8.25 12.39 -16.69
CA PRO A 192 7.18 12.98 -15.88
C PRO A 192 7.65 13.69 -14.60
N ASP A 193 8.67 13.18 -13.91
CA ASP A 193 9.10 13.62 -12.57
C ASP A 193 7.94 13.69 -11.56
N THR A 194 7.32 12.54 -11.31
CA THR A 194 6.05 12.44 -10.57
C THR A 194 6.15 12.90 -9.12
N MET A 195 5.27 13.83 -8.76
CA MET A 195 5.02 14.25 -7.39
C MET A 195 3.51 14.34 -7.12
N GLY A 196 3.11 14.32 -5.85
CA GLY A 196 1.72 14.54 -5.48
C GLY A 196 1.54 14.81 -3.99
N ALA A 197 0.42 15.46 -3.67
CA ALA A 197 0.02 15.79 -2.30
C ALA A 197 -1.48 15.53 -2.11
N VAL A 198 -1.87 15.09 -0.92
CA VAL A 198 -3.26 14.84 -0.55
C VAL A 198 -3.66 15.80 0.58
N GLY A 199 -4.75 16.53 0.34
CA GLY A 199 -5.45 17.32 1.34
C GLY A 199 -6.71 16.61 1.83
N ASP A 200 -7.53 17.30 2.62
CA ASP A 200 -8.64 16.67 3.34
C ASP A 200 -9.74 16.13 2.40
N ASN A 201 -9.92 16.79 1.26
CA ASN A 201 -10.97 16.48 0.27
C ASN A 201 -10.42 16.07 -1.11
N HIS A 202 -9.13 16.32 -1.38
CA HIS A 202 -8.57 16.29 -2.74
C HIS A 202 -7.18 15.65 -2.81
N ALA A 203 -6.90 14.96 -3.92
CA ALA A 203 -5.57 14.46 -4.27
C ALA A 203 -5.04 15.18 -5.51
N VAL A 204 -3.86 15.80 -5.39
CA VAL A 204 -3.24 16.62 -6.45
C VAL A 204 -1.95 15.96 -6.91
N THR A 205 -1.85 15.71 -8.21
CA THR A 205 -0.65 15.19 -8.88
C THR A 205 0.00 16.29 -9.69
N THR A 206 1.33 16.32 -9.73
CA THR A 206 2.12 17.22 -10.59
C THR A 206 3.17 16.44 -11.37
N THR A 207 3.24 16.69 -12.68
CA THR A 207 4.24 16.16 -13.61
C THR A 207 4.78 17.28 -14.52
N ASN A 208 5.88 17.04 -15.22
CA ASN A 208 6.40 17.88 -16.31
C ASN A 208 5.42 18.05 -17.50
N GLU A 209 4.20 17.52 -17.41
CA GLU A 209 3.10 17.84 -18.33
C GLU A 209 2.00 18.65 -17.66
N LYS A 210 1.52 18.21 -16.49
CA LYS A 210 0.20 18.57 -15.96
C LYS A 210 0.17 18.70 -14.44
N ILE A 211 -0.73 19.55 -13.97
CA ILE A 211 -1.30 19.52 -12.62
C ILE A 211 -2.70 18.90 -12.74
N VAL A 212 -2.92 17.78 -12.04
CA VAL A 212 -4.19 17.03 -12.08
C VAL A 212 -4.79 16.92 -10.69
N ILE A 213 -5.99 17.46 -10.51
CA ILE A 213 -6.72 17.47 -9.23
C ILE A 213 -7.84 16.44 -9.30
N HIS A 214 -7.93 15.60 -8.26
CA HIS A 214 -8.95 14.57 -8.09
C HIS A 214 -9.69 14.77 -6.77
N THR A 215 -10.91 14.25 -6.67
CA THR A 215 -11.45 13.81 -5.38
C THR A 215 -10.65 12.63 -4.83
N ARG A 216 -10.74 12.35 -3.53
CA ARG A 216 -10.00 11.26 -2.87
C ARG A 216 -10.41 9.83 -3.28
N ASP A 217 -11.49 9.66 -4.05
CA ASP A 217 -11.87 8.41 -4.73
C ASP A 217 -11.39 8.32 -6.19
N GLY A 218 -10.69 9.35 -6.69
CA GLY A 218 -10.01 9.33 -7.99
C GLY A 218 -10.76 9.95 -9.16
N ARG A 219 -11.90 10.62 -8.95
CA ARG A 219 -12.58 11.37 -10.00
C ARG A 219 -11.85 12.69 -10.26
N ILE A 220 -11.29 12.84 -11.47
CA ILE A 220 -10.67 14.10 -11.93
C ILE A 220 -11.68 15.26 -11.85
N LEU A 221 -11.24 16.37 -11.29
CA LEU A 221 -11.96 17.64 -11.18
C LEU A 221 -11.39 18.71 -12.12
N SER A 222 -10.07 18.76 -12.25
CA SER A 222 -9.35 19.79 -13.01
C SER A 222 -8.04 19.22 -13.54
N THR A 223 -7.75 19.54 -14.80
CA THR A 223 -6.45 19.30 -15.45
C THR A 223 -5.99 20.60 -16.10
N VAL A 224 -4.77 21.03 -15.78
CA VAL A 224 -4.11 22.22 -16.33
C VAL A 224 -2.68 21.81 -16.70
N THR A 225 -2.10 22.33 -17.79
CA THR A 225 -0.69 22.02 -18.09
C THR A 225 0.25 22.76 -17.13
N LEU A 226 1.45 22.23 -16.88
CA LEU A 226 2.39 22.86 -15.95
C LEU A 226 2.75 24.28 -16.43
N ASP A 227 2.95 24.46 -17.74
CA ASP A 227 3.23 25.78 -18.32
C ASP A 227 2.01 26.71 -18.27
N ASP A 228 0.77 26.24 -18.54
CA ASP A 228 -0.44 27.08 -18.45
C ASP A 228 -0.66 27.65 -17.04
N PHE A 229 -0.32 26.89 -15.99
CA PHE A 229 -0.36 27.35 -14.60
C PHE A 229 0.59 28.53 -14.33
N TRP A 230 1.61 28.73 -15.17
CA TRP A 230 2.58 29.82 -15.08
C TRP A 230 2.48 30.86 -16.21
N ALA A 231 1.84 30.55 -17.34
CA ALA A 231 1.91 31.28 -18.62
C ALA A 231 1.51 32.77 -18.60
N THR A 232 0.80 33.24 -17.57
CA THR A 232 0.43 34.66 -17.36
C THR A 232 1.58 35.54 -16.85
N VAL A 233 2.83 35.09 -16.99
CA VAL A 233 4.03 35.68 -16.40
C VAL A 233 5.12 35.81 -17.48
N LEU A 234 5.86 36.92 -17.48
CA LEU A 234 7.05 37.09 -18.31
C LEU A 234 8.30 37.20 -17.43
N LEU A 235 9.11 36.14 -17.40
CA LEU A 235 10.41 36.10 -16.74
C LEU A 235 11.43 36.75 -17.69
N GLY A 236 11.93 37.94 -17.35
CA GLY A 236 12.84 38.71 -18.21
C GLY A 236 12.26 39.09 -19.58
N GLY A 237 10.93 39.04 -19.75
CA GLY A 237 10.25 39.23 -21.04
C GLY A 237 9.88 37.94 -21.77
N SER A 238 10.34 36.78 -21.31
CA SER A 238 10.04 35.45 -21.88
C SER A 238 8.95 34.71 -21.09
N PRO A 239 8.06 33.93 -21.73
CA PRO A 239 7.15 33.04 -21.02
C PRO A 239 7.92 31.94 -20.26
N PRO A 240 7.33 31.31 -19.23
CA PRO A 240 7.99 30.25 -18.46
C PRO A 240 7.88 28.91 -19.20
N ASN A 241 9.01 28.27 -19.43
CA ASN A 241 9.16 26.87 -19.81
C ASN A 241 9.55 26.09 -18.55
N THR A 242 8.60 25.35 -18.00
CA THR A 242 8.65 24.84 -16.62
C THR A 242 8.89 23.34 -16.54
N PHE A 243 9.55 22.93 -15.47
CA PHE A 243 10.04 21.58 -15.22
C PHE A 243 10.31 21.35 -13.72
N ASP A 244 10.65 20.12 -13.36
CA ASP A 244 10.95 19.66 -11.99
C ASP A 244 9.88 20.08 -10.95
N PRO A 245 8.61 19.68 -11.11
CA PRO A 245 7.58 20.01 -10.14
C PRO A 245 7.77 19.27 -8.81
N LYS A 246 7.56 19.99 -7.71
CA LYS A 246 7.36 19.44 -6.37
C LYS A 246 6.03 19.98 -5.83
N ILE A 247 5.32 19.16 -5.06
CA ILE A 247 4.12 19.59 -4.32
C ILE A 247 4.09 18.97 -2.92
N LEU A 248 3.61 19.74 -1.93
CA LEU A 248 3.34 19.32 -0.55
C LEU A 248 1.99 19.88 -0.06
N TYR A 249 1.44 19.34 1.03
CA TYR A 249 0.29 19.88 1.75
C TYR A 249 0.69 20.21 3.20
N ASP A 250 0.58 21.48 3.59
CA ASP A 250 0.67 21.91 4.99
C ASP A 250 -0.71 21.78 5.63
N ARG A 251 -0.93 20.64 6.29
CA ARG A 251 -2.16 20.30 7.03
C ARG A 251 -2.36 21.06 8.35
N PHE A 252 -1.41 21.90 8.75
CA PHE A 252 -1.53 22.76 9.93
C PHE A 252 -2.00 24.17 9.56
N ASN A 253 -2.02 24.49 8.27
CA ASN A 253 -2.40 25.80 7.73
C ASN A 253 -3.42 25.70 6.58
N ASP A 254 -3.78 24.49 6.15
CA ASP A 254 -4.69 24.18 5.04
C ASP A 254 -4.16 24.65 3.67
N ARG A 255 -2.91 24.32 3.31
CA ARG A 255 -2.25 24.91 2.13
C ARG A 255 -1.49 23.90 1.27
N PHE A 256 -1.82 23.82 -0.01
CA PHE A 256 -0.95 23.18 -1.01
C PHE A 256 0.20 24.13 -1.36
N ILE A 257 1.42 23.61 -1.38
CA ILE A 257 2.64 24.31 -1.78
C ILE A 257 3.17 23.64 -3.05
N ILE A 258 3.27 24.36 -4.16
CA ILE A 258 3.83 23.89 -5.44
C ILE A 258 5.13 24.65 -5.71
N VAL A 259 6.15 23.94 -6.18
CA VAL A 259 7.43 24.51 -6.65
C VAL A 259 7.74 23.94 -8.03
N THR A 260 8.25 24.76 -8.94
CA THR A 260 8.84 24.31 -10.22
C THR A 260 10.11 25.09 -10.50
N GLN A 261 10.96 24.59 -11.40
CA GLN A 261 11.98 25.41 -12.05
C GLN A 261 11.44 25.96 -13.38
N ALA A 262 12.12 26.98 -13.91
CA ALA A 262 11.82 27.60 -15.19
C ALA A 262 13.08 27.95 -15.98
N ASN A 263 12.95 27.96 -17.31
CA ASN A 263 13.87 28.54 -18.30
C ASN A 263 15.35 28.11 -18.12
N ALA A 264 15.57 26.79 -18.01
CA ALA A 264 16.89 26.17 -17.85
C ALA A 264 17.95 26.66 -18.85
N GLN A 265 19.18 26.83 -18.37
CA GLN A 265 20.34 27.26 -19.19
C GLN A 265 20.16 28.63 -19.89
N THR A 266 19.30 29.52 -19.35
CA THR A 266 19.12 30.91 -19.81
C THR A 266 19.26 31.90 -18.66
N GLU A 267 19.42 33.18 -19.01
CA GLU A 267 19.41 34.33 -18.10
C GLU A 267 18.06 34.62 -17.45
N THR A 268 17.01 33.91 -17.86
CA THR A 268 15.66 34.02 -17.28
C THR A 268 15.31 32.85 -16.37
N SER A 269 16.30 32.01 -16.01
CA SER A 269 16.10 30.86 -15.14
C SER A 269 15.66 31.28 -13.73
N ALA A 270 14.62 30.61 -13.21
CA ALA A 270 13.99 30.95 -11.95
C ALA A 270 13.46 29.71 -11.21
N THR A 271 13.45 29.79 -9.89
CA THR A 271 12.64 28.93 -9.02
C THR A 271 11.29 29.60 -8.82
N LEU A 272 10.20 28.90 -9.16
CA LEU A 272 8.83 29.38 -9.00
C LEU A 272 8.19 28.70 -7.80
N VAL A 273 7.41 29.46 -7.01
CA VAL A 273 6.71 28.97 -5.82
C VAL A 273 5.26 29.44 -5.85
N ALA A 274 4.32 28.52 -5.67
CA ALA A 274 2.90 28.82 -5.54
C ALA A 274 2.33 28.21 -4.25
N VAL A 275 1.38 28.90 -3.63
CA VAL A 275 0.65 28.40 -2.46
C VAL A 275 -0.84 28.61 -2.68
N SER A 276 -1.67 27.59 -2.40
CA SER A 276 -3.13 27.74 -2.49
C SER A 276 -3.62 28.78 -1.47
N GLN A 277 -4.79 29.38 -1.70
CA GLN A 277 -5.39 30.30 -0.73
C GLN A 277 -6.19 29.56 0.38
N THR A 278 -6.51 28.27 0.17
CA THR A 278 -7.30 27.41 1.09
C THR A 278 -6.93 25.92 0.92
N ALA A 279 -7.56 25.03 1.72
CA ALA A 279 -7.54 23.57 1.53
C ALA A 279 -8.13 23.09 0.18
N ASP A 280 -8.80 23.95 -0.57
CA ASP A 280 -9.30 23.63 -1.90
C ASP A 280 -8.24 23.98 -2.97
N PRO A 281 -7.57 22.98 -3.59
CA PRO A 281 -6.59 23.20 -4.64
C PRO A 281 -7.25 23.58 -5.98
N THR A 282 -8.57 23.47 -6.13
CA THR A 282 -9.30 23.92 -7.34
C THR A 282 -9.47 25.44 -7.37
N GLY A 283 -9.27 26.10 -6.22
CA GLY A 283 -9.37 27.54 -6.03
C GLY A 283 -8.16 28.34 -6.53
N ASN A 284 -7.87 29.43 -5.82
CA ASN A 284 -6.84 30.41 -6.16
C ASN A 284 -5.47 30.05 -5.58
N TYR A 285 -4.40 30.46 -6.25
CA TYR A 285 -3.02 30.41 -5.74
C TYR A 285 -2.38 31.81 -5.65
N ASN A 286 -1.64 32.07 -4.58
CA ASN A 286 -0.60 33.10 -4.56
C ASN A 286 0.62 32.54 -5.30
N ARG A 287 1.32 33.36 -6.09
CA ARG A 287 2.41 32.91 -6.96
C ARG A 287 3.60 33.86 -6.88
N PHE A 288 4.81 33.29 -6.88
CA PHE A 288 6.07 33.99 -6.68
C PHE A 288 7.14 33.43 -7.63
N ALA A 289 8.01 34.29 -8.14
CA ALA A 289 9.23 33.89 -8.85
C ALA A 289 10.47 34.45 -8.15
N ILE A 290 11.49 33.61 -8.04
CA ILE A 290 12.83 33.94 -7.54
C ILE A 290 13.81 33.61 -8.66
N ASP A 291 14.60 34.59 -9.06
CA ASP A 291 15.65 34.45 -10.07
C ASP A 291 16.81 33.57 -9.59
N ALA A 292 17.31 32.69 -10.46
CA ALA A 292 18.44 31.81 -10.15
C ALA A 292 19.75 32.62 -10.00
N ASP A 293 19.94 33.62 -10.86
CA ASP A 293 21.11 34.50 -10.88
C ASP A 293 20.72 35.89 -11.43
N ALA A 294 20.58 36.87 -10.53
CA ALA A 294 20.24 38.27 -10.85
C ALA A 294 21.25 38.98 -11.77
N ALA A 295 22.47 38.43 -11.92
CA ALA A 295 23.54 38.98 -12.74
C ALA A 295 23.70 38.23 -14.09
N ALA A 296 22.84 37.24 -14.37
CA ALA A 296 22.90 36.48 -15.61
C ALA A 296 22.60 37.34 -16.85
N THR A 297 23.20 36.96 -17.97
CA THR A 297 22.98 37.59 -19.28
C THR A 297 22.95 36.53 -20.38
N ALA A 298 22.48 36.88 -21.58
CA ALA A 298 22.55 36.01 -22.76
C ALA A 298 23.97 35.49 -23.10
N ALA A 299 25.02 36.14 -22.58
CA ALA A 299 26.41 35.67 -22.72
C ALA A 299 26.77 34.54 -21.74
N GLY A 300 26.12 34.50 -20.57
CA GLY A 300 26.37 33.53 -19.50
C GLY A 300 25.82 33.97 -18.14
N GLY A 301 25.71 33.02 -17.22
CA GLY A 301 25.19 33.17 -15.86
C GLY A 301 25.07 31.81 -15.18
N LYS A 302 24.25 31.71 -14.13
CA LYS A 302 23.81 30.45 -13.51
C LYS A 302 22.33 30.18 -13.78
N TRP A 303 21.95 28.90 -13.75
CA TRP A 303 20.57 28.42 -13.81
C TRP A 303 20.32 27.36 -12.72
N ALA A 304 19.06 27.18 -12.33
CA ALA A 304 18.66 26.30 -11.23
C ALA A 304 18.14 24.94 -11.71
N ASP A 305 18.59 23.86 -11.06
CA ASP A 305 18.32 22.46 -11.40
C ASP A 305 18.04 21.64 -10.12
N TYR A 306 17.15 20.64 -10.21
CA TYR A 306 16.86 19.65 -9.17
C TYR A 306 16.44 20.21 -7.80
N PRO A 307 15.19 20.71 -7.65
CA PRO A 307 14.66 21.24 -6.40
C PRO A 307 14.38 20.17 -5.35
N SER A 308 14.70 20.48 -4.09
CA SER A 308 14.19 19.79 -2.91
C SER A 308 13.47 20.76 -1.97
N ILE A 309 12.40 20.31 -1.33
CA ILE A 309 11.44 21.16 -0.60
C ILE A 309 11.10 20.56 0.76
N GLY A 310 10.97 21.43 1.76
CA GLY A 310 10.39 21.12 3.07
C GLY A 310 9.86 22.38 3.75
N PHE A 311 9.23 22.22 4.92
CA PHE A 311 8.66 23.33 5.68
C PHE A 311 8.65 23.03 7.18
N ASN A 312 8.57 24.07 8.00
CA ASN A 312 8.19 23.99 9.41
C ASN A 312 7.15 25.08 9.74
N ASN A 313 6.96 25.42 11.01
CA ASN A 313 6.01 26.47 11.42
C ASN A 313 6.36 27.87 10.89
N ASN A 314 7.65 28.19 10.73
CA ASN A 314 8.14 29.50 10.32
C ASN A 314 8.32 29.65 8.80
N TRP A 315 8.84 28.61 8.13
CA TRP A 315 9.39 28.75 6.78
C TRP A 315 8.89 27.69 5.80
N ILE A 316 8.84 28.08 4.52
CA ILE A 316 8.95 27.18 3.37
C ILE A 316 10.41 27.26 2.89
N SER A 317 11.09 26.12 2.77
CA SER A 317 12.47 26.05 2.29
C SER A 317 12.54 25.30 0.96
N VAL A 318 13.19 25.91 -0.02
CA VAL A 318 13.48 25.29 -1.33
C VAL A 318 14.99 25.34 -1.56
N GLN A 319 15.63 24.18 -1.66
CA GLN A 319 17.02 24.08 -2.08
C GLN A 319 17.07 23.73 -3.58
N VAL A 320 17.98 24.35 -4.31
CA VAL A 320 18.32 23.98 -5.70
C VAL A 320 19.84 23.95 -5.88
N ASN A 321 20.29 23.25 -6.91
CA ASN A 321 21.68 23.20 -7.31
C ASN A 321 21.89 24.17 -8.48
N LEU A 322 22.88 25.08 -8.38
CA LEU A 322 23.17 26.04 -9.43
C LEU A 322 24.24 25.51 -10.39
N PHE A 323 23.97 25.64 -11.69
CA PHE A 323 24.89 25.26 -12.77
C PHE A 323 25.14 26.43 -13.70
N GLY A 324 26.32 26.52 -14.29
CA GLY A 324 26.63 27.60 -15.22
C GLY A 324 26.05 27.36 -16.62
N PHE A 325 25.95 28.44 -17.40
CA PHE A 325 25.68 28.40 -18.84
C PHE A 325 26.48 29.49 -19.57
N GLY A 326 26.54 29.41 -20.91
CA GLY A 326 27.30 30.36 -21.73
C GLY A 326 28.78 30.41 -21.34
N SER A 327 29.33 31.62 -21.19
CA SER A 327 30.71 31.87 -20.75
C SER A 327 31.06 31.32 -19.37
N SER A 328 30.07 31.04 -18.52
CA SER A 328 30.27 30.48 -17.18
C SER A 328 30.55 28.96 -17.18
N GLY A 329 30.29 28.28 -18.30
CA GLY A 329 30.51 26.84 -18.48
C GLY A 329 29.49 25.96 -17.75
N GLY A 330 29.17 24.80 -18.34
CA GLY A 330 28.11 23.89 -17.87
C GLY A 330 28.35 23.11 -16.56
N GLY A 331 29.26 23.58 -15.70
CA GLY A 331 29.64 22.92 -14.44
C GLY A 331 28.80 23.37 -13.25
N PHE A 332 28.90 22.61 -12.14
CA PHE A 332 28.30 22.96 -10.85
C PHE A 332 28.94 24.23 -10.27
N GLN A 333 28.13 25.17 -9.82
CA GLN A 333 28.53 26.48 -9.29
C GLN A 333 28.33 26.58 -7.78
N GLY A 334 27.52 25.69 -7.18
CA GLY A 334 27.22 25.62 -5.76
C GLY A 334 25.72 25.49 -5.46
N PRO A 335 25.33 25.22 -4.21
CA PRO A 335 23.92 25.18 -3.82
C PRO A 335 23.40 26.59 -3.47
N VAL A 336 22.09 26.79 -3.64
CA VAL A 336 21.36 27.87 -2.98
C VAL A 336 20.15 27.32 -2.25
N ILE A 337 19.90 27.83 -1.04
CA ILE A 337 18.72 27.55 -0.23
C ILE A 337 17.91 28.84 -0.13
N TYR A 338 16.70 28.81 -0.68
CA TYR A 338 15.68 29.84 -0.58
C TYR A 338 14.82 29.56 0.65
N VAL A 339 14.77 30.50 1.59
CA VAL A 339 14.00 30.40 2.82
C VAL A 339 12.96 31.52 2.84
N LEU A 340 11.70 31.14 2.65
CA LEU A 340 10.56 32.04 2.54
C LEU A 340 9.83 32.09 3.90
N ASP A 341 9.46 33.27 4.35
CA ASP A 341 8.49 33.42 5.46
C ASP A 341 7.15 32.81 5.04
N LYS A 342 6.73 31.75 5.75
CA LYS A 342 5.54 30.97 5.41
C LYS A 342 4.25 31.76 5.60
N ALA A 343 4.19 32.57 6.66
CA ALA A 343 3.02 33.40 6.93
C ALA A 343 2.88 34.51 5.88
N ALA A 344 3.99 35.12 5.46
CA ALA A 344 3.99 36.10 4.37
C ALA A 344 3.57 35.46 3.03
N ALA A 345 4.00 34.22 2.75
CA ALA A 345 3.62 33.49 1.53
C ALA A 345 2.09 33.26 1.47
N TYR A 346 1.51 32.71 2.54
CA TYR A 346 0.08 32.41 2.61
C TYR A 346 -0.80 33.68 2.59
N ASN A 347 -0.31 34.79 3.14
CA ASN A 347 -1.01 36.08 3.10
C ASN A 347 -0.72 36.93 1.83
N ASN A 348 0.06 36.43 0.88
CA ASN A 348 0.48 37.13 -0.34
C ASN A 348 1.23 38.46 -0.10
N THR A 349 2.05 38.53 0.96
CA THR A 349 2.80 39.73 1.38
C THR A 349 4.33 39.59 1.23
N LEU A 350 4.80 38.52 0.61
CA LEU A 350 6.23 38.33 0.31
C LEU A 350 6.75 39.35 -0.72
N SER A 351 7.78 40.11 -0.36
CA SER A 351 8.56 40.97 -1.26
C SER A 351 10.00 40.49 -1.48
N THR A 352 10.51 39.64 -0.59
CA THR A 352 11.90 39.19 -0.52
C THR A 352 12.01 37.80 0.05
N VAL A 353 13.04 37.05 -0.34
CA VAL A 353 13.40 35.74 0.21
C VAL A 353 14.77 35.81 0.90
N SER A 354 14.96 35.03 1.98
CA SER A 354 16.29 34.84 2.58
C SER A 354 17.06 33.79 1.79
N THR A 355 18.28 34.13 1.36
CA THR A 355 19.13 33.25 0.53
C THR A 355 20.43 32.87 1.21
N PHE A 356 20.69 31.57 1.28
CA PHE A 356 21.99 31.00 1.61
C PHE A 356 22.59 30.40 0.34
N GLU A 357 23.55 31.09 -0.27
CA GLU A 357 24.25 30.64 -1.49
C GLU A 357 25.73 30.37 -1.18
N GLY A 358 26.23 29.21 -1.58
CA GLY A 358 27.65 28.84 -1.41
C GLY A 358 28.35 28.72 -2.77
N SER A 359 29.60 29.15 -2.87
CA SER A 359 30.39 29.01 -4.11
C SER A 359 31.14 27.68 -4.14
N PHE A 360 30.92 26.87 -5.17
CA PHE A 360 31.67 25.62 -5.34
C PHE A 360 33.17 25.87 -5.58
N ALA A 361 33.53 27.01 -6.21
CA ALA A 361 34.93 27.39 -6.40
C ALA A 361 35.68 27.61 -5.06
N THR A 362 34.99 28.08 -4.01
CA THR A 362 35.63 28.22 -2.68
C THR A 362 35.79 26.88 -1.97
N CYS A 363 34.88 25.92 -2.18
CA CYS A 363 35.02 24.55 -1.68
C CYS A 363 36.30 23.86 -2.22
N LEU A 364 36.61 24.09 -3.51
CA LEU A 364 37.80 23.52 -4.16
C LEU A 364 39.13 24.14 -3.68
N ALA A 365 39.12 25.41 -3.26
CA ALA A 365 40.33 26.11 -2.82
C ALA A 365 40.78 25.66 -1.42
N SER A 366 39.83 25.50 -0.49
CA SER A 366 40.04 24.86 0.80
C SER A 366 38.69 24.52 1.44
N VAL A 367 38.57 23.35 2.06
CA VAL A 367 37.40 23.01 2.89
C VAL A 367 37.67 23.53 4.30
N THR A 368 37.41 24.82 4.51
CA THR A 368 37.36 25.44 5.84
C THR A 368 35.90 25.53 6.30
N GLN A 369 35.70 25.89 7.57
CA GLN A 369 34.37 25.94 8.18
C GLN A 369 33.43 26.93 7.47
N GLU A 370 34.02 27.98 6.89
CA GLU A 370 33.36 29.06 6.16
C GLU A 370 33.01 28.69 4.70
N THR A 371 33.62 27.63 4.13
CA THR A 371 33.35 27.18 2.75
C THR A 371 32.43 25.95 2.68
N GLU A 372 32.02 25.38 3.82
CA GLU A 372 31.21 24.16 3.90
C GLU A 372 29.89 24.21 3.13
N LEU A 373 29.25 25.39 3.01
CA LEU A 373 28.03 25.55 2.21
C LEU A 373 28.31 25.38 0.71
N GLY A 374 29.42 25.93 0.21
CA GLY A 374 29.82 25.79 -1.19
C GLY A 374 30.11 24.34 -1.60
N CYS A 375 30.36 23.47 -0.63
CA CYS A 375 30.51 22.03 -0.85
C CYS A 375 29.19 21.24 -0.87
N GLY A 376 28.06 21.85 -0.47
CA GLY A 376 26.76 21.17 -0.35
C GLY A 376 26.13 20.80 -1.68
N PHE A 377 25.36 19.70 -1.71
CA PHE A 377 24.72 19.22 -2.93
C PHE A 377 23.40 18.50 -2.62
N THR A 378 22.28 19.07 -3.07
CA THR A 378 20.91 18.57 -2.80
C THR A 378 20.62 18.37 -1.31
N MET A 379 20.64 19.47 -0.57
CA MET A 379 20.34 19.49 0.87
C MET A 379 18.82 19.48 1.04
N ALA A 380 18.22 18.29 1.18
CA ALA A 380 16.79 18.08 1.26
C ALA A 380 16.22 18.62 2.57
N PRO A 381 15.39 19.69 2.57
CA PRO A 381 14.79 20.21 3.80
C PRO A 381 13.70 19.27 4.32
N ALA A 382 13.55 19.18 5.64
CA ALA A 382 12.56 18.31 6.26
C ALA A 382 11.11 18.82 6.06
N ILE A 383 10.20 17.90 5.77
CA ILE A 383 8.76 18.07 5.94
C ILE A 383 8.48 17.90 7.44
N THR A 384 8.03 18.96 8.11
CA THR A 384 7.89 18.93 9.58
C THR A 384 6.47 18.61 9.99
N GLU A 385 6.24 17.37 10.42
CA GLU A 385 4.99 16.94 11.04
C GLU A 385 4.92 17.36 12.53
N ASP A 386 6.06 17.68 13.14
CA ASP A 386 6.18 18.24 14.48
C ASP A 386 6.09 19.78 14.47
N ASN A 387 4.97 20.34 13.99
CA ASN A 387 4.80 21.77 13.71
C ASN A 387 4.87 22.73 14.95
N THR A 388 5.34 22.26 16.10
CA THR A 388 5.75 23.07 17.26
C THR A 388 7.22 23.51 17.19
N THR A 389 8.09 22.82 16.44
CA THR A 389 9.52 23.14 16.37
C THR A 389 9.85 24.30 15.43
N SER A 390 10.60 25.28 15.94
CA SER A 390 11.13 26.42 15.18
C SER A 390 12.44 26.12 14.43
N THR A 391 12.93 24.87 14.48
CA THR A 391 14.13 24.44 13.76
C THR A 391 13.73 23.68 12.50
N LEU A 392 14.34 23.99 11.36
CA LEU A 392 14.15 23.26 10.10
C LEU A 392 15.44 22.57 9.70
N PHE A 393 15.45 21.24 9.68
CA PHE A 393 16.64 20.46 9.33
C PHE A 393 16.73 20.21 7.82
N LEU A 394 17.95 19.94 7.34
CA LEU A 394 18.25 19.53 5.97
C LEU A 394 19.23 18.37 5.96
N ALA A 395 19.01 17.36 5.10
CA ALA A 395 19.87 16.19 4.94
C ALA A 395 20.41 16.06 3.51
N GLU A 396 21.67 15.68 3.35
CA GLU A 396 22.27 15.37 2.04
C GLU A 396 23.13 14.11 2.07
N ASP A 397 23.27 13.46 0.91
CA ASP A 397 24.31 12.45 0.67
C ASP A 397 25.66 13.19 0.60
N TRP A 398 26.55 12.93 1.57
CA TRP A 398 27.78 13.69 1.74
C TRP A 398 29.00 12.97 1.16
N ASP A 399 29.25 11.75 1.63
CA ASP A 399 30.31 10.88 1.12
C ASP A 399 29.81 9.43 1.13
N SER A 400 29.29 8.99 -0.03
CA SER A 400 28.82 7.62 -0.26
C SER A 400 29.90 6.55 0.00
N THR A 401 31.18 6.92 -0.11
CA THR A 401 32.33 6.00 0.09
C THR A 401 32.65 5.89 1.58
N ALA A 402 32.65 7.00 2.32
CA ALA A 402 32.71 7.00 3.79
C ALA A 402 31.39 6.55 4.44
N ALA A 403 30.34 6.33 3.64
CA ALA A 403 28.99 5.94 4.06
C ALA A 403 28.29 7.00 4.95
N GLN A 404 28.49 8.28 4.64
CA GLN A 404 28.04 9.41 5.48
C GLN A 404 26.96 10.27 4.80
N LEU A 405 25.94 10.62 5.58
CA LEU A 405 25.11 11.80 5.35
C LEU A 405 25.73 13.02 6.04
N ARG A 406 25.31 14.22 5.63
CA ARG A 406 25.55 15.46 6.39
C ARG A 406 24.22 16.12 6.73
N LEU A 407 24.05 16.51 8.00
CA LEU A 407 22.90 17.28 8.46
C LEU A 407 23.27 18.75 8.66
N SER A 408 22.34 19.61 8.26
CA SER A 408 22.37 21.07 8.47
C SER A 408 21.04 21.50 9.09
N ARG A 409 20.98 22.69 9.72
CA ARG A 409 19.74 23.20 10.33
C ARG A 409 19.59 24.71 10.18
N ILE A 410 18.37 25.16 9.97
CA ILE A 410 17.96 26.57 10.00
C ILE A 410 17.27 26.84 11.35
N THR A 411 17.69 27.91 12.02
CA THR A 411 17.13 28.40 13.29
C THR A 411 16.90 29.92 13.18
N GLY A 412 16.50 30.59 14.26
CA GLY A 412 16.24 32.05 14.25
C GLY A 412 14.76 32.39 14.10
N THR A 413 14.45 33.48 13.39
CA THR A 413 13.09 34.01 13.23
C THR A 413 12.67 34.07 11.75
N PRO A 414 11.36 34.15 11.42
CA PRO A 414 10.90 34.20 10.03
C PRO A 414 11.66 35.20 9.13
N ALA A 415 11.90 36.42 9.62
CA ALA A 415 12.63 37.48 8.92
C ALA A 415 14.16 37.45 9.07
N ALA A 416 14.70 36.59 9.96
CA ALA A 416 16.14 36.41 10.18
C ALA A 416 16.45 34.94 10.50
N PRO A 417 16.35 34.04 9.51
CA PRO A 417 16.84 32.67 9.63
C PRO A 417 18.36 32.63 9.73
N VAL A 418 18.93 31.65 10.42
CA VAL A 418 20.38 31.39 10.50
C VAL A 418 20.64 29.92 10.18
N LEU A 419 21.49 29.67 9.19
CA LEU A 419 21.86 28.34 8.75
C LEU A 419 23.13 27.87 9.47
N THR A 420 23.05 26.73 10.18
CA THR A 420 24.22 25.98 10.63
C THR A 420 24.44 24.81 9.68
N VAL A 421 25.54 24.82 8.94
CA VAL A 421 25.92 23.73 8.02
C VAL A 421 26.62 22.61 8.81
N GLY A 422 26.45 21.36 8.39
CA GLY A 422 27.34 20.26 8.80
C GLY A 422 27.50 20.05 10.31
N TYR A 423 26.41 20.16 11.08
CA TYR A 423 26.48 20.06 12.55
C TYR A 423 26.53 18.60 13.04
N GLN A 424 26.07 17.65 12.23
CA GLN A 424 26.03 16.20 12.52
C GLN A 424 26.27 15.41 11.23
N PHE A 425 26.92 14.24 11.34
CA PHE A 425 27.24 13.37 10.20
C PHE A 425 26.82 11.90 10.48
N PRO A 426 25.55 11.54 10.26
CA PRO A 426 25.03 10.18 10.41
C PRO A 426 25.71 9.20 9.45
N GLN A 427 26.01 7.98 9.91
CA GLN A 427 26.87 7.03 9.15
C GLN A 427 26.27 5.62 9.05
N SER A 428 26.65 4.88 8.01
CA SER A 428 26.39 3.44 7.85
C SER A 428 27.68 2.63 7.90
N THR A 429 27.58 1.34 8.24
CA THR A 429 28.73 0.41 8.22
C THR A 429 29.18 0.06 6.80
N ASN A 430 28.25 0.11 5.83
CA ASN A 430 28.50 -0.21 4.43
C ASN A 430 28.36 1.03 3.54
N SER A 431 29.35 1.23 2.67
CA SER A 431 29.31 2.23 1.60
C SER A 431 28.19 1.96 0.59
N TRP A 432 27.92 2.99 -0.22
CA TRP A 432 27.16 2.90 -1.46
C TRP A 432 27.93 3.66 -2.56
N ARG A 433 27.32 3.88 -3.72
CA ARG A 433 27.85 4.81 -4.73
C ARG A 433 26.84 5.92 -4.97
N PHE A 434 27.36 7.13 -5.17
CA PHE A 434 26.58 8.29 -5.61
C PHE A 434 25.92 8.06 -6.97
N ASN A 435 26.66 7.44 -7.88
CA ASN A 435 26.23 6.97 -9.19
C ASN A 435 27.01 5.69 -9.53
N ALA A 436 26.48 4.81 -10.37
CA ALA A 436 27.23 3.66 -10.87
C ALA A 436 28.28 4.12 -11.89
N PRO A 437 29.59 4.20 -11.57
CA PRO A 437 30.56 4.98 -12.36
C PRO A 437 30.93 4.32 -13.70
N ILE A 438 30.52 3.07 -13.89
CA ILE A 438 30.78 2.27 -15.09
C ILE A 438 29.78 2.60 -16.21
N ILE A 439 28.63 3.24 -15.92
CA ILE A 439 27.70 3.69 -16.98
C ILE A 439 28.33 4.89 -17.71
N GLY A 440 28.81 4.67 -18.94
CA GLY A 440 29.17 5.76 -19.85
C GLY A 440 27.96 6.60 -20.25
N THR A 441 28.13 7.64 -21.06
CA THR A 441 27.05 8.56 -21.48
C THR A 441 25.96 7.95 -22.38
N SER A 442 25.82 6.62 -22.40
CA SER A 442 24.90 5.84 -23.23
C SER A 442 24.41 4.58 -22.50
N GLY A 443 23.37 4.72 -21.68
CA GLY A 443 22.66 3.59 -21.06
C GLY A 443 21.95 3.92 -19.75
N GLY A 444 20.95 3.10 -19.40
CA GLY A 444 20.35 3.06 -18.06
C GLY A 444 20.94 1.94 -17.19
N TYR A 445 20.53 1.90 -15.92
CA TYR A 445 20.98 0.93 -14.92
C TYR A 445 19.98 -0.22 -14.72
N LEU A 446 18.70 0.13 -14.58
CA LEU A 446 17.62 -0.72 -14.07
C LEU A 446 17.06 -1.66 -15.17
N LEU A 447 16.75 -2.90 -14.79
CA LEU A 447 16.30 -3.94 -15.72
C LEU A 447 14.78 -3.91 -15.98
N GLN A 448 14.38 -4.30 -17.19
CA GLN A 448 12.98 -4.52 -17.55
C GLN A 448 12.83 -5.68 -18.55
N ARG A 449 11.70 -6.39 -18.48
CA ARG A 449 11.32 -7.41 -19.47
C ARG A 449 10.91 -6.75 -20.81
N GLN A 450 11.33 -7.35 -21.93
CA GLN A 450 10.90 -6.98 -23.27
C GLN A 450 9.53 -7.62 -23.61
N GLN A 451 8.58 -6.81 -24.07
CA GLN A 451 7.17 -7.18 -24.17
C GLN A 451 6.83 -8.22 -25.26
N ASN A 452 7.62 -8.33 -26.32
CA ASN A 452 7.29 -9.13 -27.52
C ASN A 452 8.06 -10.45 -27.68
N VAL A 453 9.03 -10.78 -26.80
CA VAL A 453 9.88 -12.00 -26.92
C VAL A 453 10.10 -12.72 -25.57
N TYR A 454 9.53 -12.23 -24.46
CA TYR A 454 9.89 -12.66 -23.09
C TYR A 454 11.40 -12.53 -22.77
N ALA A 455 12.12 -11.71 -23.54
CA ALA A 455 13.54 -11.49 -23.41
C ALA A 455 13.85 -10.33 -22.43
N LEU A 456 15.14 -10.13 -22.14
CA LEU A 456 15.66 -8.90 -21.56
C LEU A 456 15.60 -7.76 -22.59
N SER A 457 15.11 -6.59 -22.17
CA SER A 457 15.25 -5.37 -22.99
C SER A 457 16.73 -5.00 -23.12
N GLY A 458 17.18 -4.71 -24.35
CA GLY A 458 18.48 -4.07 -24.57
C GLY A 458 18.55 -2.66 -23.96
N ASN A 459 17.39 -1.98 -23.86
CA ASN A 459 17.27 -0.66 -23.25
C ASN A 459 16.89 -0.80 -21.76
N ARG A 460 17.83 -0.40 -20.91
CA ARG A 460 17.68 -0.29 -19.44
C ARG A 460 17.09 1.05 -19.06
N VAL A 461 16.36 1.12 -17.96
CA VAL A 461 15.80 2.38 -17.42
C VAL A 461 16.87 3.10 -16.59
N THR A 462 16.89 4.44 -16.58
CA THR A 462 17.83 5.20 -15.73
C THR A 462 17.59 4.95 -14.24
N GLY A 463 18.61 5.19 -13.42
CA GLY A 463 18.55 5.18 -11.95
C GLY A 463 19.93 5.56 -11.42
N ASN A 464 20.38 6.77 -11.76
CA ASN A 464 21.81 7.11 -11.89
C ASN A 464 22.33 8.02 -10.77
N ASP A 465 21.61 8.14 -9.65
CA ASP A 465 21.85 9.17 -8.62
C ASP A 465 21.31 8.77 -7.22
N SER A 466 22.06 9.00 -6.14
CA SER A 466 21.68 8.66 -4.75
C SER A 466 21.40 9.84 -3.82
N ARG A 467 21.05 11.02 -4.37
CA ARG A 467 20.53 12.15 -3.58
C ARG A 467 19.40 11.72 -2.64
N ILE A 468 19.36 12.35 -1.46
CA ILE A 468 18.22 12.28 -0.52
C ILE A 468 16.97 12.81 -1.21
N GLN A 469 15.93 11.98 -1.29
CA GLN A 469 14.73 12.26 -2.07
C GLN A 469 13.73 13.11 -1.29
N ASN A 470 13.51 12.77 -0.02
CA ASN A 470 12.85 13.62 0.96
C ASN A 470 13.35 13.32 2.38
N THR A 471 12.97 14.17 3.32
CA THR A 471 13.21 14.00 4.75
C THR A 471 11.97 14.46 5.51
N VAL A 472 11.66 13.83 6.64
CA VAL A 472 10.51 14.12 7.50
C VAL A 472 11.00 14.27 8.94
N LEU A 473 10.52 15.28 9.67
CA LEU A 473 10.72 15.39 11.12
C LEU A 473 9.43 14.97 11.83
N ARG A 474 9.51 13.90 12.62
CA ARG A 474 8.37 13.31 13.33
C ARG A 474 8.75 12.72 14.68
N ASN A 475 7.97 13.05 15.71
CA ASN A 475 8.13 12.65 17.11
C ASN A 475 9.55 12.90 17.66
N GLY A 476 10.22 13.94 17.14
CA GLY A 476 11.61 14.31 17.45
C GLY A 476 12.65 13.66 16.53
N SER A 477 12.33 12.58 15.82
CA SER A 477 13.25 11.87 14.91
C SER A 477 13.23 12.44 13.48
N LEU A 478 14.40 12.53 12.85
CA LEU A 478 14.53 12.76 11.41
C LEU A 478 14.54 11.45 10.63
N TRP A 479 13.58 11.31 9.72
CA TRP A 479 13.45 10.18 8.82
C TRP A 479 13.84 10.59 7.40
N ALA A 480 14.81 9.90 6.79
CA ALA A 480 15.33 10.24 5.46
C ALA A 480 15.43 9.01 4.56
N VAL A 481 15.31 9.21 3.24
CA VAL A 481 15.39 8.12 2.25
C VAL A 481 16.12 8.54 0.97
N HIS A 482 16.81 7.57 0.36
CA HIS A 482 17.35 7.63 -0.98
C HIS A 482 17.36 6.24 -1.63
N HIS A 483 17.50 6.18 -2.95
CA HIS A 483 17.91 4.95 -3.62
C HIS A 483 19.43 4.96 -3.82
N VAL A 484 20.07 3.81 -3.77
CA VAL A 484 21.53 3.65 -3.74
C VAL A 484 21.98 2.55 -4.70
N MET A 485 23.10 2.76 -5.39
CA MET A 485 23.75 1.70 -6.19
C MET A 485 24.73 0.93 -5.33
N LEU A 486 24.71 -0.39 -5.45
CA LEU A 486 25.32 -1.31 -4.51
C LEU A 486 26.18 -2.37 -5.24
N PRO A 487 27.37 -2.69 -4.70
CA PRO A 487 28.27 -3.71 -5.26
C PRO A 487 27.84 -5.13 -4.91
N THR A 488 28.28 -6.10 -5.73
CA THR A 488 27.99 -7.54 -5.57
C THR A 488 28.31 -8.08 -4.18
N VAL A 489 29.38 -7.55 -3.56
CA VAL A 489 29.75 -7.82 -2.17
C VAL A 489 29.72 -6.51 -1.38
N PRO A 490 28.91 -6.41 -0.30
CA PRO A 490 28.85 -5.23 0.55
C PRO A 490 30.25 -4.73 0.95
N THR A 491 30.50 -3.45 0.70
CA THR A 491 31.82 -2.84 0.85
C THR A 491 31.80 -1.87 2.02
N ALA A 492 32.60 -2.16 3.06
CA ALA A 492 32.65 -1.39 4.29
C ALA A 492 32.96 0.11 4.06
N ALA A 493 32.50 0.96 4.97
CA ALA A 493 32.76 2.40 4.96
C ALA A 493 34.26 2.72 4.84
N GLY A 494 34.59 3.68 3.96
CA GLY A 494 35.95 4.17 3.71
C GLY A 494 36.81 3.31 2.77
N ALA A 495 36.37 2.09 2.43
CA ALA A 495 37.06 1.20 1.48
C ALA A 495 36.94 1.71 0.02
N PRO A 496 37.72 1.14 -0.94
CA PRO A 496 37.71 1.62 -2.33
C PRO A 496 36.35 1.59 -3.03
N ALA A 497 36.21 2.45 -4.05
CA ALA A 497 35.07 2.48 -4.95
C ALA A 497 34.97 1.19 -5.80
N SER A 498 33.90 1.10 -6.61
CA SER A 498 33.60 0.01 -7.55
C SER A 498 34.85 -0.53 -8.27
N THR A 499 35.08 -1.85 -8.23
CA THR A 499 36.22 -2.49 -8.92
C THR A 499 35.74 -3.48 -9.97
N ALA A 500 36.60 -3.86 -10.91
CA ALA A 500 36.26 -4.91 -11.90
C ALA A 500 35.97 -6.28 -11.25
N ALA A 501 36.45 -6.52 -10.01
CA ALA A 501 36.16 -7.73 -9.23
C ALA A 501 34.94 -7.60 -8.31
N ASN A 502 34.49 -6.37 -8.03
CA ASN A 502 33.30 -6.07 -7.24
C ASN A 502 32.58 -4.84 -7.86
N PRO A 503 31.85 -5.03 -8.97
CA PRO A 503 31.15 -3.96 -9.69
C PRO A 503 29.80 -3.65 -9.04
N ASP A 504 29.27 -2.44 -9.29
CA ASP A 504 27.96 -2.03 -8.78
C ASP A 504 26.85 -2.71 -9.60
N ASN A 505 26.27 -3.78 -9.05
CA ASN A 505 25.42 -4.72 -9.77
C ASN A 505 23.91 -4.52 -9.51
N HIS A 506 23.48 -3.86 -8.44
CA HIS A 506 22.06 -3.67 -8.12
C HIS A 506 21.75 -2.31 -7.45
N SER A 507 20.46 -1.98 -7.36
CA SER A 507 19.99 -0.82 -6.60
C SER A 507 18.98 -1.22 -5.52
N GLY A 508 19.12 -0.59 -4.36
CA GLY A 508 18.19 -0.71 -3.24
C GLY A 508 17.70 0.67 -2.76
N VAL A 509 16.69 0.69 -1.91
CA VAL A 509 16.23 1.89 -1.20
C VAL A 509 16.80 1.85 0.21
N GLN A 510 17.63 2.82 0.56
CA GLN A 510 18.23 2.96 1.89
C GLN A 510 17.46 4.04 2.67
N TRP A 511 17.10 3.72 3.91
CA TRP A 511 16.36 4.64 4.78
C TRP A 511 17.02 4.74 6.16
N TRP A 512 16.70 5.83 6.85
CA TRP A 512 17.36 6.26 8.08
C TRP A 512 16.35 6.85 9.06
N GLU A 513 16.52 6.57 10.36
CA GLU A 513 15.96 7.34 11.48
C GLU A 513 17.13 7.91 12.29
N ILE A 514 17.14 9.22 12.53
CA ILE A 514 18.27 9.95 13.11
C ILE A 514 17.76 10.86 14.23
N ASP A 515 18.34 10.77 15.42
CA ASP A 515 18.17 11.79 16.46
C ASP A 515 18.88 13.09 16.02
N PRO A 516 18.16 14.20 15.75
CA PRO A 516 18.76 15.45 15.32
C PRO A 516 19.40 16.25 16.46
N THR A 517 19.23 15.82 17.72
CA THR A 517 19.73 16.48 18.93
C THR A 517 21.14 16.02 19.32
N ILE A 518 21.63 14.90 18.77
CA ILE A 518 22.98 14.38 19.03
C ILE A 518 24.02 15.21 18.25
N VAL A 519 24.34 16.39 18.78
CA VAL A 519 25.39 17.29 18.29
C VAL A 519 26.78 16.78 18.73
N ASN A 520 27.16 15.60 18.24
CA ASN A 520 28.53 15.11 18.35
C ASN A 520 29.41 15.82 17.31
N ALA A 521 30.03 16.92 17.73
CA ALA A 521 30.93 17.70 16.90
C ALA A 521 32.17 16.88 16.49
N VAL A 522 32.13 16.36 15.26
CA VAL A 522 33.13 15.55 14.52
C VAL A 522 32.97 14.02 14.64
N THR A 523 32.25 13.48 13.65
CA THR A 523 32.26 12.09 13.10
C THR A 523 31.95 10.88 13.99
N GLY A 524 31.33 9.86 13.40
CA GLY A 524 31.04 8.57 14.03
C GLY A 524 29.67 8.47 14.71
N THR A 525 28.75 9.40 14.44
CA THR A 525 27.39 9.34 15.01
C THR A 525 26.56 8.26 14.30
N PRO A 526 26.07 7.22 15.01
CA PRO A 526 25.12 6.28 14.43
C PRO A 526 23.75 6.95 14.23
N ALA A 527 22.98 6.42 13.29
CA ALA A 527 21.53 6.62 13.22
C ALA A 527 20.85 5.81 14.35
N ILE A 528 19.64 6.19 14.78
CA ILE A 528 18.81 5.37 15.68
C ILE A 528 18.56 4.01 15.02
N GLN A 529 18.16 4.05 13.75
CA GLN A 529 18.08 2.88 12.89
C GLN A 529 18.29 3.25 11.42
N ARG A 530 18.64 2.25 10.61
CA ARG A 530 18.80 2.36 9.16
C ARG A 530 18.66 0.96 8.55
N ALA A 531 18.01 0.85 7.39
CA ALA A 531 18.00 -0.41 6.66
C ALA A 531 17.95 -0.19 5.15
N ARG A 532 17.85 -1.29 4.41
CA ARG A 532 17.78 -1.32 2.96
C ARG A 532 16.65 -2.23 2.49
N ILE A 533 15.93 -1.77 1.46
CA ILE A 533 15.04 -2.57 0.64
C ILE A 533 15.81 -2.85 -0.65
N GLU A 534 16.50 -3.99 -0.68
CA GLU A 534 17.41 -4.44 -1.74
C GLU A 534 17.17 -5.92 -2.04
N ASP A 535 17.50 -6.37 -3.25
CA ASP A 535 17.65 -7.80 -3.57
C ASP A 535 19.15 -8.06 -3.77
N PRO A 536 19.87 -8.65 -2.79
CA PRO A 536 21.31 -8.84 -2.89
C PRO A 536 21.70 -9.90 -3.94
N THR A 537 20.73 -10.65 -4.48
CA THR A 537 20.95 -11.61 -5.58
C THR A 537 20.83 -10.95 -6.95
N ALA A 538 20.31 -9.73 -7.01
CA ALA A 538 20.13 -9.00 -8.25
C ALA A 538 21.48 -8.67 -8.91
N THR A 539 21.51 -8.73 -10.24
CA THR A 539 22.67 -8.28 -11.00
C THR A 539 22.25 -7.72 -12.35
N ASN A 540 22.72 -6.51 -12.63
CA ASN A 540 22.45 -5.81 -13.88
C ASN A 540 23.26 -6.40 -15.04
N CYS A 541 24.42 -7.02 -14.77
CA CYS A 541 25.41 -7.41 -15.78
C CYS A 541 25.70 -6.31 -16.83
N HIS A 542 25.73 -5.02 -16.47
CA HIS A 542 25.93 -3.92 -17.43
C HIS A 542 27.40 -3.84 -17.89
N ASN A 543 27.63 -3.67 -19.19
CA ASN A 543 28.98 -3.60 -19.76
C ASN A 543 29.54 -2.18 -19.88
N GLY A 544 28.88 -1.18 -19.28
CA GLY A 544 29.24 0.23 -19.33
C GLY A 544 28.90 0.97 -20.63
N SER A 545 28.69 0.25 -21.74
CA SER A 545 28.38 0.78 -23.08
C SER A 545 26.94 0.50 -23.51
N GLY A 546 26.00 0.50 -22.54
CA GLY A 546 24.57 0.22 -22.78
C GLY A 546 24.20 -1.26 -22.93
N GLY A 547 25.17 -2.16 -23.05
CA GLY A 547 24.93 -3.59 -23.27
C GLY A 547 25.09 -4.47 -22.02
N THR A 548 25.14 -5.79 -22.24
CA THR A 548 25.31 -6.81 -21.19
C THR A 548 26.69 -7.47 -21.27
N VAL A 549 27.29 -7.77 -20.13
CA VAL A 549 28.59 -8.45 -20.01
C VAL A 549 28.46 -9.90 -20.47
N ALA A 550 29.35 -10.35 -21.35
CA ALA A 550 29.36 -11.71 -21.84
C ALA A 550 29.59 -12.72 -20.70
N GLY A 551 28.74 -13.75 -20.62
CA GLY A 551 28.79 -14.76 -19.55
C GLY A 551 28.10 -14.38 -18.24
N CYS A 552 27.52 -13.17 -18.13
CA CYS A 552 26.75 -12.73 -16.97
C CYS A 552 25.25 -12.75 -17.28
N THR A 553 24.45 -13.40 -16.41
CA THR A 553 22.99 -13.51 -16.54
C THR A 553 22.31 -12.44 -15.68
N PRO A 554 21.60 -11.45 -16.26
CA PRO A 554 20.88 -10.46 -15.46
C PRO A 554 19.69 -11.08 -14.74
N GLN A 555 19.53 -10.79 -13.46
CA GLN A 555 18.50 -11.36 -12.59
C GLN A 555 18.11 -10.43 -11.42
N GLY A 556 17.08 -10.83 -10.67
CA GLY A 556 16.65 -10.19 -9.43
C GLY A 556 15.81 -8.93 -9.59
N GLN A 557 15.67 -8.19 -8.49
CA GLN A 557 14.87 -6.96 -8.36
C GLN A 557 15.74 -5.73 -8.08
N PHE A 558 15.26 -4.58 -8.54
CA PHE A 558 15.92 -3.29 -8.43
C PHE A 558 14.89 -2.29 -7.94
N PHE A 559 15.29 -1.48 -6.96
CA PHE A 559 14.42 -0.52 -6.30
C PHE A 559 14.99 0.88 -6.52
N ALA A 560 14.15 1.86 -6.88
CA ALA A 560 14.56 3.22 -7.19
C ALA A 560 13.43 4.25 -6.98
N TYR A 561 13.79 5.54 -6.95
CA TYR A 561 12.84 6.67 -6.91
C TYR A 561 11.91 6.67 -5.68
N ALA A 562 12.50 6.48 -4.50
CA ALA A 562 11.78 6.29 -3.26
C ALA A 562 11.41 7.58 -2.52
N THR A 563 10.30 7.54 -1.79
CA THR A 563 9.91 8.56 -0.80
C THR A 563 9.37 7.95 0.49
N ILE A 564 9.57 8.65 1.62
CA ILE A 564 9.24 8.19 2.97
C ILE A 564 8.25 9.13 3.67
N SER A 565 7.35 8.57 4.47
CA SER A 565 6.49 9.33 5.38
C SER A 565 6.24 8.57 6.69
N VAL A 566 5.94 9.29 7.77
CA VAL A 566 5.80 8.76 9.14
C VAL A 566 4.57 9.38 9.79
N ASN A 567 3.70 8.55 10.40
CA ASN A 567 2.44 8.99 11.01
C ASN A 567 2.62 9.38 12.50
N GLN A 568 1.53 9.62 13.24
CA GLN A 568 1.62 9.95 14.67
C GLN A 568 2.05 8.76 15.58
N ASN A 569 1.99 7.53 15.07
CA ASN A 569 2.26 6.30 15.82
C ASN A 569 3.69 5.75 15.62
N ASP A 570 4.56 6.49 14.93
CA ASP A 570 5.88 6.06 14.42
C ASP A 570 5.84 4.87 13.45
N ASP A 571 4.70 4.64 12.80
CA ASP A 571 4.63 3.80 11.61
C ASP A 571 5.22 4.56 10.41
N VAL A 572 5.77 3.83 9.43
CA VAL A 572 6.49 4.37 8.28
C VAL A 572 5.96 3.74 6.98
N LEU A 573 5.67 4.57 5.97
CA LEU A 573 5.47 4.13 4.60
C LEU A 573 6.66 4.57 3.73
N ILE A 574 7.22 3.66 2.95
CA ILE A 574 8.25 3.94 1.94
C ILE A 574 7.73 3.50 0.56
N GLY A 575 7.36 4.45 -0.30
CA GLY A 575 6.91 4.19 -1.68
C GLY A 575 8.05 4.27 -2.69
N TYR A 576 8.01 3.48 -3.77
CA TYR A 576 9.02 3.45 -4.85
C TYR A 576 8.54 2.69 -6.10
N SER A 577 9.29 2.81 -7.21
CA SER A 577 9.15 1.91 -8.36
C SER A 577 10.06 0.67 -8.25
N ARG A 578 9.57 -0.49 -8.70
CA ARG A 578 10.31 -1.77 -8.80
C ARG A 578 10.59 -2.13 -10.25
N PHE A 579 11.78 -2.65 -10.49
CA PHE A 579 12.31 -3.02 -11.81
C PHE A 579 12.95 -4.41 -11.74
N SER A 580 12.94 -5.19 -12.84
CA SER A 580 13.48 -6.56 -12.89
C SER A 580 13.57 -7.07 -14.33
N ASN A 581 14.42 -8.06 -14.59
CA ASN A 581 14.46 -8.79 -15.87
C ASN A 581 13.17 -9.58 -16.16
N LEU A 582 12.42 -10.02 -15.13
CA LEU A 582 11.24 -10.88 -15.27
C LEU A 582 9.91 -10.11 -15.32
N THR A 583 9.89 -8.87 -14.85
CA THR A 583 8.66 -8.06 -14.75
C THR A 583 8.78 -6.74 -15.52
N LEU A 584 7.67 -6.01 -15.57
CA LEU A 584 7.60 -4.68 -16.16
C LEU A 584 7.67 -3.63 -15.04
N PRO A 585 8.21 -2.42 -15.30
CA PRO A 585 8.33 -1.36 -14.30
C PRO A 585 6.99 -1.04 -13.61
N LYS A 586 6.96 -1.13 -12.27
CA LYS A 586 5.74 -1.17 -11.46
C LYS A 586 5.83 -0.30 -10.21
N ALA A 587 4.67 0.07 -9.66
CA ALA A 587 4.51 0.90 -8.48
C ALA A 587 4.27 0.07 -7.21
N ALA A 588 5.05 0.35 -6.16
CA ALA A 588 5.10 -0.43 -4.93
C ALA A 588 5.40 0.42 -3.69
N TYR A 589 5.31 -0.21 -2.52
CA TYR A 589 5.81 0.32 -1.25
C TYR A 589 6.23 -0.82 -0.31
N SER A 590 6.98 -0.48 0.72
CA SER A 590 7.13 -1.26 1.95
C SER A 590 6.65 -0.42 3.14
N PHE A 591 6.15 -1.10 4.16
CA PHE A 591 5.65 -0.51 5.40
C PHE A 591 6.48 -0.98 6.59
N ARG A 592 6.53 -0.19 7.66
CA ARG A 592 7.05 -0.59 8.97
C ARG A 592 6.09 -0.07 10.02
N ALA A 593 5.54 -0.92 10.87
CA ALA A 593 4.87 -0.46 12.08
C ALA A 593 5.91 -0.02 13.12
N SER A 594 5.59 0.91 14.02
CA SER A 594 6.53 1.29 15.10
C SER A 594 7.01 0.11 15.93
N ALA A 595 6.13 -0.89 16.14
CA ALA A 595 6.39 -2.14 16.84
C ALA A 595 7.12 -3.23 16.00
N ASP A 596 7.38 -3.01 14.71
CA ASP A 596 8.22 -3.92 13.92
C ASP A 596 9.71 -3.77 14.33
N THR A 597 10.48 -4.85 14.21
CA THR A 597 11.89 -4.89 14.61
C THR A 597 12.71 -3.70 14.08
N VAL A 598 13.53 -3.12 14.96
CA VAL A 598 14.42 -2.01 14.63
C VAL A 598 15.39 -2.41 13.51
N ASN A 599 15.57 -1.54 12.52
CA ASN A 599 16.29 -1.80 11.26
C ASN A 599 15.62 -2.81 10.30
N THR A 600 14.29 -3.00 10.33
CA THR A 600 13.58 -3.79 9.31
C THR A 600 12.38 -3.05 8.70
N THR A 601 11.89 -3.55 7.57
CA THR A 601 10.62 -3.15 6.92
C THR A 601 9.92 -4.41 6.44
N ARG A 602 8.58 -4.40 6.44
CA ARG A 602 7.75 -5.48 5.90
C ARG A 602 7.94 -5.65 4.39
N ASP A 603 7.61 -6.84 3.92
CA ASP A 603 7.82 -7.25 2.54
C ASP A 603 6.98 -6.39 1.58
N SER A 604 7.55 -6.07 0.42
CA SER A 604 7.03 -5.01 -0.45
C SER A 604 5.71 -5.37 -1.14
N ALA A 605 4.67 -4.57 -0.91
CA ALA A 605 3.42 -4.66 -1.64
C ALA A 605 3.53 -3.93 -3.00
N THR A 606 3.13 -4.60 -4.07
CA THR A 606 2.86 -3.93 -5.36
C THR A 606 1.39 -3.50 -5.35
N PHE A 607 1.12 -2.21 -5.58
CA PHE A 607 -0.26 -1.72 -5.70
C PHE A 607 -0.67 -1.44 -7.14
N ARG A 608 0.30 -1.25 -8.06
CA ARG A 608 0.02 -1.17 -9.50
C ARG A 608 1.12 -1.83 -10.33
N GLU A 609 0.76 -2.94 -10.97
CA GLU A 609 1.62 -3.68 -11.90
C GLU A 609 1.90 -2.91 -13.20
N GLY A 610 3.09 -3.14 -13.77
CA GLY A 610 3.47 -2.66 -15.10
C GLY A 610 2.85 -3.51 -16.19
N VAL A 611 2.33 -2.88 -17.26
CA VAL A 611 1.58 -3.55 -18.34
C VAL A 611 2.19 -3.33 -19.73
N GLY A 612 3.13 -2.40 -19.87
CA GLY A 612 4.04 -2.32 -21.03
C GLY A 612 5.52 -2.30 -20.61
N ASN A 613 6.45 -2.50 -21.55
CA ASN A 613 7.86 -2.14 -21.31
C ASN A 613 8.04 -0.64 -21.57
N TYR A 614 8.92 0.03 -20.83
CA TYR A 614 9.14 1.48 -20.95
C TYR A 614 10.25 1.80 -21.95
N ASN A 615 9.92 2.51 -23.03
CA ASN A 615 10.85 2.91 -24.09
C ASN A 615 10.16 3.91 -25.03
N ILE A 616 10.48 5.21 -24.95
CA ILE A 616 9.71 6.24 -25.66
C ILE A 616 10.43 6.64 -26.96
N GLY A 617 10.16 5.91 -28.04
CA GLY A 617 10.83 6.11 -29.33
C GLY A 617 12.14 5.32 -29.47
N ALA A 618 12.85 5.52 -30.59
CA ALA A 618 13.81 4.55 -31.14
C ALA A 618 15.21 4.52 -30.50
N GLY A 619 15.30 4.46 -29.16
CA GLY A 619 16.49 3.96 -28.45
C GLY A 619 17.65 4.94 -28.22
N SER A 620 17.40 6.25 -28.22
CA SER A 620 18.34 7.24 -27.71
C SER A 620 18.43 7.17 -26.16
N PRO A 621 19.59 7.43 -25.52
CA PRO A 621 19.72 7.36 -24.06
C PRO A 621 18.87 8.39 -23.29
N PHE A 622 18.32 9.41 -23.95
CA PHE A 622 17.35 10.34 -23.37
C PHE A 622 15.94 9.73 -23.24
N ASN A 623 15.63 8.67 -24.00
CA ASN A 623 14.27 8.14 -24.21
C ASN A 623 13.88 7.04 -23.20
N ILE A 624 14.68 6.91 -22.13
CA ILE A 624 14.64 5.86 -21.10
C ILE A 624 14.71 6.45 -19.68
N ARG A 625 14.55 7.77 -19.54
CA ARG A 625 14.42 8.43 -18.24
C ARG A 625 13.08 8.10 -17.62
N TRP A 626 13.08 7.55 -16.40
CA TRP A 626 11.87 7.18 -15.66
C TRP A 626 11.13 8.44 -15.18
N GLY A 627 11.65 9.02 -14.11
CA GLY A 627 11.17 10.18 -13.38
C GLY A 627 11.98 10.20 -12.09
N ASP A 628 12.51 11.35 -11.68
CA ASP A 628 13.49 11.40 -10.60
C ASP A 628 12.86 11.34 -9.21
N TYR A 629 11.54 11.48 -9.12
CA TYR A 629 10.78 11.69 -7.90
C TYR A 629 9.62 10.69 -7.74
N SER A 630 9.10 10.61 -6.53
CA SER A 630 7.77 10.06 -6.21
C SER A 630 7.20 10.82 -5.00
N ALA A 631 6.05 10.44 -4.45
CA ALA A 631 5.62 11.00 -3.16
C ALA A 631 4.94 9.98 -2.24
N ALA A 632 5.19 10.12 -0.95
CA ALA A 632 4.49 9.45 0.14
C ALA A 632 4.19 10.50 1.23
N MET A 633 3.02 10.43 1.86
CA MET A 633 2.58 11.36 2.91
C MET A 633 1.63 10.69 3.89
N VAL A 634 1.46 11.26 5.08
CA VAL A 634 0.33 10.93 5.97
C VAL A 634 -0.98 11.39 5.36
N ASP A 635 -2.09 10.74 5.72
CA ASP A 635 -3.42 11.28 5.44
C ASP A 635 -3.73 12.41 6.44
N PRO A 636 -3.92 13.66 5.97
CA PRO A 636 -4.12 14.79 6.88
C PRO A 636 -5.41 14.68 7.70
N THR A 637 -6.38 13.86 7.26
CA THR A 637 -7.68 13.69 7.91
C THR A 637 -7.65 12.85 9.19
N ASN A 638 -6.60 12.06 9.41
CA ASN A 638 -6.49 11.21 10.60
C ASN A 638 -5.07 11.05 11.17
N ASP A 639 -4.01 11.38 10.41
CA ASP A 639 -2.62 11.27 10.86
C ASP A 639 -2.25 9.83 11.30
N THR A 640 -2.91 8.83 10.73
CA THR A 640 -2.63 7.40 10.89
C THR A 640 -2.47 6.70 9.55
N ASP A 641 -3.35 6.97 8.59
CA ASP A 641 -3.29 6.40 7.25
C ASP A 641 -2.19 7.09 6.41
N PHE A 642 -1.81 6.48 5.28
CA PHE A 642 -0.82 7.00 4.36
C PHE A 642 -1.31 7.02 2.92
N TRP A 643 -0.88 8.02 2.16
CA TRP A 643 -1.00 8.05 0.71
C TRP A 643 0.36 7.92 0.03
N THR A 644 0.42 7.28 -1.13
CA THR A 644 1.57 7.37 -2.03
C THR A 644 1.12 7.43 -3.49
N ILE A 645 1.88 8.18 -4.30
CA ILE A 645 1.80 8.16 -5.76
C ILE A 645 3.14 7.70 -6.34
N GLN A 646 3.07 6.75 -7.26
CA GLN A 646 4.23 6.12 -7.89
C GLN A 646 3.99 5.94 -9.39
N GLU A 647 5.07 5.77 -10.14
CA GLU A 647 5.05 5.51 -11.58
C GLU A 647 4.98 4.02 -11.90
N PHE A 648 4.30 3.69 -13.01
CA PHE A 648 4.30 2.37 -13.64
C PHE A 648 4.32 2.50 -15.17
N ALA A 649 4.76 1.44 -15.86
CA ALA A 649 4.79 1.42 -17.32
C ALA A 649 3.43 0.97 -17.87
N ASP A 650 2.74 1.87 -18.58
CA ASP A 650 1.43 1.62 -19.17
C ASP A 650 1.54 0.91 -20.54
N PHE A 651 0.40 0.55 -21.12
CA PHE A 651 0.34 -0.08 -22.44
C PHE A 651 1.07 0.75 -23.50
N GLN A 652 1.63 0.09 -24.53
CA GLN A 652 2.25 0.79 -25.63
C GLN A 652 1.21 1.61 -26.42
N ARG A 653 1.50 2.89 -26.68
CA ARG A 653 0.58 3.82 -27.36
C ARG A 653 1.23 4.51 -28.56
N GLU A 654 0.41 4.81 -29.56
CA GLU A 654 0.80 5.43 -30.83
C GLU A 654 0.81 6.97 -30.73
N ILE A 655 1.65 7.52 -29.83
CA ILE A 655 1.62 8.96 -29.48
C ILE A 655 2.38 9.84 -30.48
N PHE A 656 3.41 9.28 -31.13
CA PHE A 656 4.32 10.01 -32.02
C PHE A 656 3.91 9.89 -33.51
N GLY A 657 2.66 9.50 -33.76
CA GLY A 657 2.06 9.35 -35.09
C GLY A 657 2.02 7.90 -35.60
N PRO A 658 1.38 7.67 -36.77
CA PRO A 658 1.06 6.33 -37.26
C PRO A 658 2.28 5.39 -37.37
N GLY A 659 2.17 4.21 -36.78
CA GLY A 659 3.21 3.20 -36.67
C GLY A 659 4.22 3.41 -35.54
N GLN A 660 4.18 4.53 -34.81
CA GLN A 660 5.15 4.87 -33.77
C GLN A 660 4.66 4.55 -32.35
N PHE A 661 4.67 3.26 -32.02
CA PHE A 661 4.39 2.78 -30.66
C PHE A 661 5.53 3.15 -29.70
N ALA A 662 5.18 3.84 -28.62
CA ALA A 662 6.04 4.10 -27.48
C ALA A 662 5.56 3.32 -26.26
N GLY A 663 6.48 2.85 -25.43
CA GLY A 663 6.20 2.30 -24.11
C GLY A 663 6.24 3.41 -23.07
N VAL A 664 5.09 3.76 -22.49
CA VAL A 664 4.87 5.07 -21.83
C VAL A 664 4.75 4.95 -20.31
N TRP A 665 4.93 6.08 -19.62
CA TRP A 665 4.70 6.21 -18.18
C TRP A 665 3.23 6.55 -17.88
N ALA A 666 2.80 6.18 -16.68
CA ALA A 666 1.58 6.66 -16.04
C ALA A 666 1.72 6.60 -14.52
N THR A 667 0.91 7.40 -13.82
CA THR A 667 0.98 7.55 -12.36
C THR A 667 -0.26 6.97 -11.69
N TRP A 668 -0.09 6.42 -10.48
CA TRP A 668 -1.14 5.74 -9.73
C TRP A 668 -1.07 6.10 -8.24
N TRP A 669 -2.22 6.44 -7.66
CA TRP A 669 -2.40 6.72 -6.23
C TRP A 669 -2.79 5.46 -5.46
N ALA A 670 -2.34 5.34 -4.21
CA ALA A 670 -2.85 4.36 -3.25
C ALA A 670 -2.99 4.95 -1.84
N LEU A 671 -4.05 4.52 -1.12
CA LEU A 671 -4.30 4.76 0.29
C LEU A 671 -4.03 3.48 1.10
N ILE A 672 -3.01 3.53 1.94
CA ILE A 672 -2.59 2.44 2.84
C ILE A 672 -3.10 2.78 4.24
N LYS A 673 -3.80 1.84 4.86
CA LYS A 673 -4.22 1.96 6.27
C LYS A 673 -3.35 1.02 7.11
N PRO A 674 -2.57 1.52 8.08
CA PRO A 674 -1.84 0.66 9.00
C PRO A 674 -2.79 -0.30 9.73
N PRO A 675 -2.44 -1.59 9.86
CA PRO A 675 -3.24 -2.54 10.61
C PRO A 675 -3.15 -2.17 12.09
N THR A 676 -4.29 -1.75 12.66
CA THR A 676 -4.41 -1.49 14.10
C THR A 676 -3.88 -2.70 14.87
N THR A 677 -3.01 -2.45 15.86
CA THR A 677 -2.21 -3.47 16.56
C THR A 677 -3.04 -4.34 17.50
N THR A 678 -3.84 -5.25 16.94
CA THR A 678 -4.65 -6.24 17.66
C THR A 678 -4.25 -7.66 17.31
N THR A 679 -3.14 -8.14 17.90
CA THR A 679 -2.89 -9.59 18.01
C THR A 679 -3.89 -10.19 19.00
N THR A 680 -4.87 -10.94 18.51
CA THR A 680 -5.83 -11.65 19.40
C THR A 680 -6.23 -12.99 18.79
N ALA A 681 -6.42 -14.00 19.61
CA ALA A 681 -7.23 -15.17 19.25
C ALA A 681 -8.72 -14.76 19.22
N GLY A 682 -9.61 -15.63 18.71
CA GLY A 682 -11.05 -15.36 18.72
C GLY A 682 -11.55 -14.29 17.75
N GLN A 683 -10.75 -13.87 16.75
CA GLN A 683 -11.22 -12.98 15.68
C GLN A 683 -12.24 -13.69 14.76
N LEU A 684 -11.95 -14.92 14.34
CA LEU A 684 -12.87 -15.78 13.59
C LEU A 684 -12.95 -17.12 14.32
N ILE A 685 -14.14 -17.49 14.78
CA ILE A 685 -14.36 -18.63 15.69
C ILE A 685 -15.20 -19.74 15.05
N ILE A 686 -15.03 -20.99 15.49
CA ILE A 686 -15.77 -22.15 14.97
C ILE A 686 -17.09 -22.30 15.73
N THR A 687 -18.23 -22.08 15.07
CA THR A 687 -19.56 -22.05 15.73
C THR A 687 -20.34 -23.34 15.63
N GLU A 688 -20.29 -24.03 14.50
CA GLU A 688 -20.98 -25.30 14.32
C GLU A 688 -20.16 -26.23 13.41
N PHE A 689 -20.13 -27.53 13.67
CA PHE A 689 -19.52 -28.48 12.74
C PHE A 689 -20.12 -29.88 12.82
N ARG A 690 -19.92 -30.64 11.74
CA ARG A 690 -20.36 -32.03 11.60
C ARG A 690 -19.31 -32.83 10.82
N LEU A 691 -18.78 -33.88 11.45
CA LEU A 691 -17.80 -34.79 10.85
C LEU A 691 -18.41 -36.05 10.21
N ARG A 692 -19.73 -36.26 10.33
CA ARG A 692 -20.51 -37.24 9.57
C ARG A 692 -22.00 -36.89 9.61
N GLY A 693 -22.75 -37.20 8.56
CA GLY A 693 -24.20 -37.00 8.50
C GLY A 693 -24.93 -38.24 7.98
N PRO A 694 -26.26 -38.18 7.78
CA PRO A 694 -27.06 -39.31 7.28
C PRO A 694 -26.65 -39.80 5.89
N GLY A 695 -25.95 -38.99 5.09
CA GLY A 695 -25.31 -39.41 3.84
C GLY A 695 -24.07 -40.30 4.03
N GLY A 696 -23.60 -40.48 5.27
CA GLY A 696 -22.42 -41.25 5.62
C GLY A 696 -21.12 -40.44 5.48
N PRO A 697 -20.02 -41.06 5.00
CA PRO A 697 -18.77 -40.36 4.68
C PRO A 697 -18.95 -39.12 3.84
N ARG A 698 -18.16 -38.08 4.14
CA ARG A 698 -18.19 -36.75 3.54
C ARG A 698 -19.45 -35.91 3.78
N ASP A 699 -20.50 -36.41 4.43
CA ASP A 699 -21.71 -35.61 4.70
C ASP A 699 -21.50 -34.59 5.84
N GLU A 700 -20.67 -33.58 5.59
CA GLU A 700 -19.93 -32.81 6.59
C GLU A 700 -19.97 -31.30 6.33
N PHE A 701 -19.78 -30.52 7.39
CA PHE A 701 -19.54 -29.08 7.30
C PHE A 701 -18.79 -28.53 8.53
N ILE A 702 -18.21 -27.35 8.36
CA ILE A 702 -17.58 -26.51 9.39
C ILE A 702 -18.09 -25.08 9.16
N GLU A 703 -18.68 -24.48 10.18
CA GLU A 703 -19.16 -23.10 10.20
C GLU A 703 -18.22 -22.22 11.03
N LEU A 704 -17.90 -21.04 10.48
CA LEU A 704 -17.13 -20.00 11.15
C LEU A 704 -17.97 -18.75 11.36
N PHE A 705 -17.68 -17.97 12.41
CA PHE A 705 -18.42 -16.78 12.80
C PHE A 705 -17.50 -15.64 13.24
N ASN A 706 -17.88 -14.40 12.89
CA ASN A 706 -17.25 -13.17 13.35
C ASN A 706 -17.94 -12.63 14.63
N PRO A 707 -17.35 -12.78 15.83
CA PRO A 707 -17.91 -12.28 17.08
C PRO A 707 -17.62 -10.78 17.32
N GLY A 708 -17.02 -10.09 16.35
CA GLY A 708 -16.77 -8.65 16.36
C GLY A 708 -17.99 -7.81 15.98
N ASN A 709 -17.87 -6.49 16.22
CA ASN A 709 -18.85 -5.48 15.79
C ASN A 709 -18.45 -4.82 14.45
N THR A 710 -17.37 -5.28 13.82
CA THR A 710 -16.84 -4.80 12.54
C THR A 710 -16.66 -5.97 11.58
N PRO A 711 -16.81 -5.78 10.26
CA PRO A 711 -16.41 -6.80 9.29
C PRO A 711 -14.94 -7.19 9.42
N LEU A 712 -14.62 -8.44 9.12
CA LEU A 712 -13.25 -8.93 8.98
C LEU A 712 -12.94 -9.10 7.51
N THR A 713 -11.86 -8.49 7.02
CA THR A 713 -11.30 -8.80 5.71
C THR A 713 -10.14 -9.78 5.89
N VAL A 714 -10.19 -10.91 5.18
CA VAL A 714 -9.16 -11.94 5.24
C VAL A 714 -7.87 -11.43 4.61
N SER A 715 -6.78 -11.46 5.37
CA SER A 715 -5.44 -11.09 4.92
C SER A 715 -4.38 -11.90 5.64
N THR A 716 -3.46 -12.51 4.90
CA THR A 716 -2.29 -13.21 5.45
C THR A 716 -1.09 -12.28 5.59
N THR A 717 -0.26 -12.52 6.61
CA THR A 717 1.03 -11.83 6.74
C THR A 717 2.14 -12.55 5.95
N ASP A 718 2.04 -13.86 5.77
CA ASP A 718 3.08 -14.70 5.18
C ASP A 718 2.94 -14.91 3.65
N GLY A 719 2.09 -14.12 3.00
CA GLY A 719 1.85 -14.17 1.56
C GLY A 719 1.10 -15.41 1.06
N SER A 720 0.62 -16.29 1.95
CA SER A 720 -0.20 -17.45 1.57
C SER A 720 -1.61 -17.04 1.11
N ASP A 721 -2.31 -17.91 0.37
CA ASP A 721 -3.53 -17.57 -0.40
C ASP A 721 -4.73 -17.06 0.44
N GLY A 722 -4.73 -17.27 1.76
CA GLY A 722 -5.83 -16.90 2.63
C GLY A 722 -5.71 -17.46 4.05
N TRP A 723 -6.78 -17.36 4.85
CA TRP A 723 -6.84 -18.02 6.15
C TRP A 723 -7.31 -19.47 5.96
N ALA A 724 -6.53 -20.47 6.38
CA ALA A 724 -6.94 -21.86 6.23
C ALA A 724 -7.82 -22.36 7.37
N VAL A 725 -8.83 -23.16 6.99
CA VAL A 725 -9.39 -24.20 7.85
C VAL A 725 -8.57 -25.46 7.63
N ALA A 726 -8.11 -26.07 8.72
CA ALA A 726 -7.32 -27.29 8.70
C ALA A 726 -7.86 -28.31 9.71
N PHE A 727 -7.48 -29.57 9.53
CA PHE A 727 -7.93 -30.72 10.31
C PHE A 727 -6.76 -31.59 10.77
N SER A 728 -6.95 -32.30 11.89
CA SER A 728 -6.03 -33.32 12.36
C SER A 728 -6.75 -34.51 12.99
N ALA A 729 -6.56 -35.70 12.42
CA ALA A 729 -7.14 -36.94 12.93
C ALA A 729 -6.52 -37.43 14.26
N ASN A 730 -5.37 -36.88 14.67
CA ASN A 730 -4.59 -37.32 15.83
C ASN A 730 -4.12 -36.16 16.75
N GLY A 731 -4.31 -34.90 16.34
CA GLY A 731 -3.90 -33.69 17.06
C GLY A 731 -2.48 -33.21 16.73
N THR A 732 -1.70 -33.97 15.95
CA THR A 732 -0.28 -33.69 15.65
C THR A 732 0.02 -33.57 14.15
N THR A 733 -0.68 -34.31 13.29
CA THR A 733 -0.55 -34.26 11.83
C THR A 733 -1.61 -33.34 11.27
N ALA A 734 -1.21 -32.20 10.70
CA ALA A 734 -2.12 -31.22 10.12
C ALA A 734 -2.37 -31.46 8.63
N THR A 735 -3.63 -31.33 8.23
CA THR A 735 -4.09 -31.33 6.83
C THR A 735 -4.87 -30.05 6.58
N ALA A 736 -4.41 -29.19 5.67
CA ALA A 736 -5.22 -28.06 5.21
C ALA A 736 -6.46 -28.58 4.45
N LEU A 737 -7.65 -28.10 4.80
CA LEU A 737 -8.89 -28.47 4.11
C LEU A 737 -9.21 -27.48 2.99
N VAL A 738 -9.18 -26.18 3.32
CA VAL A 738 -9.46 -25.09 2.38
C VAL A 738 -8.85 -23.78 2.88
N ALA A 739 -8.53 -22.86 1.96
CA ALA A 739 -8.18 -21.48 2.25
C ALA A 739 -9.39 -20.57 1.99
N ILE A 740 -9.74 -19.71 2.95
CA ILE A 740 -10.66 -18.59 2.78
C ILE A 740 -9.87 -17.48 2.07
N PRO A 741 -10.16 -17.11 0.81
CA PRO A 741 -9.24 -16.29 0.01
C PRO A 741 -8.97 -14.90 0.61
N ASN A 742 -7.75 -14.39 0.44
CA ASN A 742 -7.42 -12.99 0.76
C ASN A 742 -8.40 -12.02 0.07
N GLY A 743 -8.85 -11.01 0.81
CA GLY A 743 -9.89 -10.05 0.38
C GLY A 743 -11.33 -10.49 0.68
N THR A 744 -11.58 -11.76 1.04
CA THR A 744 -12.89 -12.21 1.52
C THR A 744 -13.31 -11.38 2.72
N THR A 745 -14.53 -10.82 2.72
CA THR A 745 -15.04 -10.02 3.84
C THR A 745 -16.18 -10.75 4.53
N ILE A 746 -15.98 -11.09 5.81
CA ILE A 746 -16.98 -11.71 6.68
C ILE A 746 -17.64 -10.59 7.50
N PRO A 747 -18.94 -10.32 7.35
CA PRO A 747 -19.63 -9.21 8.02
C PRO A 747 -19.49 -9.23 9.55
N ALA A 748 -19.69 -8.09 10.20
CA ALA A 748 -19.91 -8.04 11.65
C ALA A 748 -21.11 -8.94 12.00
N ARG A 749 -20.97 -9.84 12.98
CA ARG A 749 -22.01 -10.86 13.31
C ARG A 749 -22.38 -11.78 12.12
N GLY A 750 -21.49 -11.89 11.12
CA GLY A 750 -21.65 -12.73 9.94
C GLY A 750 -20.94 -14.09 10.08
N HIS A 751 -21.36 -15.03 9.23
CA HIS A 751 -20.89 -16.42 9.22
C HIS A 751 -20.15 -16.75 7.91
N TYR A 752 -19.46 -17.89 7.85
CA TYR A 752 -18.80 -18.41 6.66
C TYR A 752 -18.86 -19.94 6.65
N LEU A 753 -19.43 -20.55 5.62
CA LEU A 753 -19.70 -21.99 5.60
C LEU A 753 -18.69 -22.75 4.74
N VAL A 754 -18.07 -23.78 5.32
CA VAL A 754 -17.15 -24.71 4.66
C VAL A 754 -17.78 -26.09 4.59
N VAL A 755 -17.96 -26.65 3.40
CA VAL A 755 -18.64 -27.94 3.18
C VAL A 755 -17.77 -28.94 2.42
N ASN A 756 -18.05 -30.23 2.54
CA ASN A 756 -17.48 -31.21 1.61
C ASN A 756 -18.17 -31.10 0.23
N ASN A 757 -17.41 -31.27 -0.85
CA ASN A 757 -17.92 -31.20 -2.23
C ASN A 757 -17.72 -32.50 -3.05
N VAL A 758 -17.25 -33.59 -2.44
CA VAL A 758 -17.17 -34.88 -3.14
C VAL A 758 -18.38 -35.75 -2.81
N ALA A 759 -19.37 -35.71 -3.71
CA ALA A 759 -20.48 -36.65 -3.72
C ALA A 759 -19.99 -38.11 -3.65
N ALA A 760 -20.49 -38.87 -2.68
CA ALA A 760 -20.48 -40.33 -2.77
C ALA A 760 -21.47 -40.76 -3.88
N ALA A 761 -21.27 -41.95 -4.47
CA ALA A 761 -22.06 -42.38 -5.62
C ALA A 761 -23.56 -42.50 -5.27
N GLY A 762 -24.35 -41.52 -5.74
CA GLY A 762 -25.80 -41.42 -5.48
C GLY A 762 -26.20 -40.56 -4.28
N ILE A 763 -25.27 -39.86 -3.62
CA ILE A 763 -25.52 -39.04 -2.43
C ILE A 763 -25.01 -37.61 -2.68
N ALA A 764 -25.77 -36.59 -2.26
CA ALA A 764 -25.33 -35.19 -2.34
C ALA A 764 -24.06 -34.98 -1.48
N PRO A 765 -23.11 -34.10 -1.87
CA PRO A 765 -21.85 -33.92 -1.14
C PRO A 765 -22.02 -33.57 0.34
N TYR A 766 -23.07 -32.80 0.65
CA TYR A 766 -23.46 -32.40 2.00
C TYR A 766 -24.99 -32.24 2.02
N SER A 767 -25.66 -32.92 2.95
CA SER A 767 -27.11 -33.19 2.93
C SER A 767 -28.00 -32.05 3.40
N LEU A 768 -27.41 -30.95 3.89
CA LEU A 768 -28.14 -29.78 4.40
C LEU A 768 -27.99 -28.55 3.51
N ASN A 769 -27.57 -28.71 2.24
CA ASN A 769 -27.44 -27.62 1.25
C ASN A 769 -28.76 -26.94 0.84
N ALA A 770 -29.91 -27.42 1.34
CA ALA A 770 -31.23 -26.83 1.17
C ALA A 770 -31.76 -26.19 2.49
N TYR A 771 -30.93 -26.07 3.53
CA TYR A 771 -31.31 -25.40 4.79
C TYR A 771 -31.54 -23.88 4.55
N PRO A 772 -32.62 -23.27 5.09
CA PRO A 772 -32.92 -21.85 4.82
C PRO A 772 -32.03 -20.83 5.56
N ASN A 773 -31.10 -20.22 4.84
CA ASN A 773 -30.40 -18.98 5.21
C ASN A 773 -31.10 -17.73 4.65
N THR A 774 -31.40 -17.69 3.34
CA THR A 774 -32.05 -16.55 2.64
C THR A 774 -33.33 -16.99 1.89
N GLU A 775 -33.95 -16.06 1.16
CA GLU A 775 -35.05 -16.37 0.22
C GLU A 775 -34.57 -16.73 -1.20
N VAL A 776 -33.31 -16.47 -1.55
CA VAL A 776 -32.80 -16.50 -2.94
C VAL A 776 -31.72 -17.58 -3.16
N ARG A 777 -30.81 -17.74 -2.19
CA ARG A 777 -29.80 -18.82 -2.09
C ARG A 777 -30.13 -19.64 -0.82
N PRO A 778 -30.01 -20.98 -0.83
CA PRO A 778 -29.99 -21.79 0.39
C PRO A 778 -28.56 -21.85 0.99
N SER A 779 -28.37 -22.62 2.06
CA SER A 779 -27.11 -22.89 2.80
C SER A 779 -26.02 -23.63 2.01
N ASN A 780 -25.81 -23.27 0.74
CA ASN A 780 -24.64 -23.68 -0.02
C ASN A 780 -23.38 -23.15 0.66
N GLY A 781 -22.35 -24.00 0.78
CA GLY A 781 -21.05 -23.57 1.30
C GLY A 781 -20.44 -22.41 0.50
N ASP A 782 -19.70 -21.55 1.19
CA ASP A 782 -18.92 -20.46 0.60
C ASP A 782 -17.52 -20.94 0.22
N ALA A 783 -17.00 -21.96 0.91
CA ALA A 783 -15.84 -22.74 0.48
C ALA A 783 -16.08 -24.25 0.56
N MET A 784 -15.20 -25.01 -0.10
CA MET A 784 -15.37 -26.43 -0.35
C MET A 784 -14.06 -27.21 -0.14
N TYR A 785 -14.15 -28.39 0.47
CA TYR A 785 -13.04 -29.35 0.59
C TYR A 785 -13.45 -30.76 0.10
N THR A 786 -12.52 -31.72 0.14
CA THR A 786 -12.66 -33.05 -0.49
C THR A 786 -12.20 -34.28 0.31
N PRO A 787 -11.28 -34.18 1.31
CA PRO A 787 -11.04 -35.29 2.25
C PRO A 787 -12.31 -35.69 3.03
N ASP A 788 -12.41 -36.96 3.45
CA ASP A 788 -13.36 -37.40 4.49
C ASP A 788 -12.72 -37.13 5.86
N LEU A 789 -13.49 -36.59 6.82
CA LEU A 789 -12.98 -36.23 8.14
C LEU A 789 -13.14 -37.40 9.11
N ALA A 790 -12.13 -37.62 9.96
CA ALA A 790 -12.19 -38.66 10.98
C ALA A 790 -13.07 -38.22 12.15
N ASP A 791 -14.03 -39.07 12.56
CA ASP A 791 -15.11 -38.78 13.52
C ASP A 791 -14.72 -38.12 14.84
N ASN A 792 -13.48 -38.35 15.27
CA ASN A 792 -12.94 -37.90 16.55
C ASN A 792 -11.66 -37.05 16.37
N GLY A 793 -11.43 -36.47 15.19
CA GLY A 793 -10.35 -35.53 14.91
C GLY A 793 -10.71 -34.08 15.21
N GLY A 794 -9.72 -33.19 15.23
CA GLY A 794 -9.90 -31.77 15.54
C GLY A 794 -9.78 -30.84 14.33
N VAL A 795 -10.47 -29.71 14.38
CA VAL A 795 -10.48 -28.63 13.37
C VAL A 795 -9.80 -27.40 13.97
N ALA A 796 -9.03 -26.66 13.18
CA ALA A 796 -8.44 -25.38 13.57
C ALA A 796 -8.49 -24.36 12.43
N VAL A 797 -8.57 -23.07 12.77
CA VAL A 797 -8.49 -21.97 11.80
C VAL A 797 -7.19 -21.19 12.01
N PHE A 798 -6.47 -20.91 10.93
CA PHE A 798 -5.18 -20.21 10.96
C PHE A 798 -5.19 -18.96 10.07
N ARG A 799 -4.49 -17.89 10.46
CA ARG A 799 -4.25 -16.66 9.67
C ARG A 799 -3.27 -16.85 8.50
N THR A 800 -3.19 -18.06 7.98
CA THR A 800 -2.28 -18.51 6.92
C THR A 800 -2.87 -19.75 6.26
N ALA A 801 -2.56 -19.95 4.97
CA ALA A 801 -2.83 -21.16 4.21
C ALA A 801 -1.56 -21.98 3.95
N ASN A 802 -0.39 -21.53 4.42
CA ASN A 802 0.86 -22.28 4.38
C ASN A 802 0.92 -23.28 5.56
N PRO A 803 0.88 -24.61 5.32
CA PRO A 803 0.86 -25.59 6.41
C PRO A 803 2.14 -25.59 7.27
N ALA A 804 3.26 -25.08 6.75
CA ALA A 804 4.49 -24.92 7.54
C ALA A 804 4.35 -23.85 8.64
N ASN A 805 3.41 -22.92 8.49
CA ASN A 805 3.14 -21.83 9.43
C ASN A 805 1.93 -22.10 10.33
N PHE A 806 1.38 -23.32 10.35
CA PHE A 806 0.36 -23.72 11.31
C PHE A 806 0.98 -23.85 12.71
N ALA A 807 0.73 -22.86 13.56
CA ALA A 807 1.32 -22.71 14.89
C ALA A 807 0.37 -21.96 15.84
N ALA A 808 0.69 -21.94 17.13
CA ALA A 808 -0.18 -21.31 18.14
C ALA A 808 -0.39 -19.79 17.93
N GLY A 809 0.61 -19.07 17.38
CA GLY A 809 0.49 -17.63 17.07
C GLY A 809 -0.33 -17.32 15.81
N THR A 810 -0.43 -18.27 14.87
CA THR A 810 -1.24 -18.12 13.65
C THR A 810 -2.65 -18.65 13.83
N ARG A 811 -2.90 -19.55 14.79
CA ARG A 811 -4.25 -20.04 15.14
C ARG A 811 -5.15 -18.90 15.62
N MET A 812 -6.42 -18.96 15.23
CA MET A 812 -7.49 -18.08 15.73
C MET A 812 -8.42 -18.79 16.70
N ASP A 813 -8.73 -20.07 16.43
CA ASP A 813 -9.65 -20.95 17.17
C ASP A 813 -9.29 -22.41 16.83
N SER A 814 -9.57 -23.37 17.72
CA SER A 814 -9.68 -24.78 17.33
C SER A 814 -10.64 -25.58 18.22
N VAL A 815 -11.31 -26.56 17.62
CA VAL A 815 -12.14 -27.53 18.35
C VAL A 815 -11.68 -28.96 18.09
N GLY A 816 -11.46 -29.73 19.17
CA GLY A 816 -11.01 -31.12 19.09
C GLY A 816 -11.55 -32.01 20.18
N PHE A 817 -11.54 -33.32 19.91
CA PHE A 817 -12.03 -34.32 20.85
C PHE A 817 -10.99 -34.68 21.92
N SER A 818 -11.46 -35.12 23.08
CA SER A 818 -10.63 -35.57 24.19
C SER A 818 -9.66 -36.70 23.83
N SER A 819 -9.99 -37.48 22.78
CA SER A 819 -9.20 -38.58 22.23
C SER A 819 -7.96 -38.20 21.43
N ILE A 820 -7.84 -36.97 20.91
CA ILE A 820 -6.63 -36.51 20.21
C ILE A 820 -5.65 -35.83 21.15
N ALA A 821 -4.38 -35.79 20.74
CA ALA A 821 -3.31 -35.17 21.50
C ALA A 821 -3.58 -33.67 21.77
N PRO A 822 -3.15 -33.12 22.93
CA PRO A 822 -3.07 -31.68 23.12
C PRO A 822 -2.16 -31.06 22.06
N GLY A 823 -2.56 -29.92 21.49
CA GLY A 823 -1.84 -29.31 20.38
C GLY A 823 -2.66 -28.24 19.67
N LEU A 824 -2.40 -28.05 18.38
CA LEU A 824 -3.01 -26.97 17.59
C LEU A 824 -4.50 -27.20 17.28
N PHE A 825 -5.00 -28.42 17.39
CA PHE A 825 -6.35 -28.82 16.97
C PHE A 825 -7.29 -29.14 18.15
N LYS A 826 -6.98 -28.66 19.35
CA LYS A 826 -7.79 -28.88 20.57
C LYS A 826 -7.52 -27.79 21.60
N GLU A 827 -8.56 -27.42 22.35
CA GLU A 827 -8.49 -26.46 23.45
C GLU A 827 -9.22 -27.01 24.68
N GLY A 828 -8.73 -26.68 25.88
CA GLY A 828 -9.09 -27.37 27.11
C GLY A 828 -8.75 -28.86 27.07
N ASN A 829 -9.61 -29.68 27.67
CA ASN A 829 -9.55 -31.14 27.61
C ASN A 829 -10.04 -31.67 26.26
N GLY A 830 -10.95 -30.94 25.60
CA GLY A 830 -11.62 -31.31 24.36
C GLY A 830 -12.96 -32.02 24.57
N ILE A 831 -13.81 -31.98 23.54
CA ILE A 831 -15.15 -32.59 23.61
C ILE A 831 -15.11 -34.13 23.71
N PRO A 832 -16.03 -34.77 24.46
CA PRO A 832 -16.08 -36.24 24.57
C PRO A 832 -16.21 -36.96 23.23
N ALA A 833 -15.35 -37.96 23.00
CA ALA A 833 -15.31 -38.76 21.77
C ALA A 833 -16.63 -39.50 21.47
N ILE A 834 -17.03 -39.51 20.19
CA ILE A 834 -18.12 -40.33 19.62
C ILE A 834 -17.72 -41.80 19.68
N THR A 835 -18.57 -42.65 20.25
CA THR A 835 -18.34 -44.11 20.32
C THR A 835 -19.27 -44.94 19.42
N THR A 836 -20.40 -44.36 19.00
CA THR A 836 -21.39 -44.94 18.08
C THR A 836 -21.96 -43.84 17.19
N GLN A 837 -22.15 -44.10 15.90
CA GLN A 837 -22.65 -43.09 14.97
C GLN A 837 -24.17 -42.91 15.07
N PRO A 838 -24.69 -41.66 15.17
CA PRO A 838 -26.11 -41.37 15.05
C PRO A 838 -26.65 -41.69 13.64
N VAL A 839 -27.95 -41.91 13.52
CA VAL A 839 -28.61 -42.26 12.25
C VAL A 839 -29.20 -41.02 11.55
N GLY A 840 -29.88 -40.15 12.28
CA GLY A 840 -30.38 -38.86 11.79
C GLY A 840 -29.37 -37.72 11.90
N ASN A 841 -29.85 -36.51 11.61
CA ASN A 841 -29.00 -35.30 11.58
C ASN A 841 -28.54 -34.90 12.99
N PHE A 842 -27.24 -34.58 13.10
CA PHE A 842 -26.60 -34.08 14.32
C PHE A 842 -25.47 -33.11 13.99
N SER A 843 -25.04 -32.32 14.98
CA SER A 843 -23.86 -31.45 14.91
C SER A 843 -23.32 -31.14 16.31
N PHE A 844 -22.11 -30.58 16.37
CA PHE A 844 -21.57 -29.93 17.55
C PHE A 844 -21.76 -28.42 17.40
N TYR A 845 -22.47 -27.82 18.35
CA TYR A 845 -22.88 -26.41 18.33
C TYR A 845 -22.26 -25.65 19.49
N ARG A 846 -21.62 -24.50 19.21
CA ARG A 846 -21.01 -23.63 20.23
C ARG A 846 -22.09 -22.80 20.92
N SER A 847 -22.24 -22.98 22.24
CA SER A 847 -23.30 -22.32 23.00
C SER A 847 -23.05 -20.80 23.09
N PRO A 848 -24.04 -19.96 22.73
CA PRO A 848 -23.94 -18.51 22.81
C PRO A 848 -24.33 -17.94 24.19
N CYS A 849 -24.37 -18.79 25.22
CA CYS A 849 -24.55 -18.39 26.62
C CYS A 849 -23.31 -18.81 27.44
N PRO A 850 -22.87 -18.04 28.45
CA PRO A 850 -21.69 -18.38 29.23
C PRO A 850 -21.83 -19.67 30.08
N ASN A 851 -20.72 -20.41 30.19
CA ASN A 851 -20.49 -21.55 31.11
C ASN A 851 -21.38 -22.78 30.86
N ASN A 852 -21.69 -23.11 29.61
CA ASN A 852 -22.95 -23.77 29.27
C ASN A 852 -22.82 -25.22 28.76
N VAL A 853 -22.26 -26.10 29.61
CA VAL A 853 -22.71 -27.51 29.67
C VAL A 853 -23.70 -27.63 30.84
N PRO A 854 -25.03 -27.53 30.60
CA PRO A 854 -25.98 -27.40 31.68
C PRO A 854 -26.15 -28.73 32.43
N THR A 855 -25.54 -28.83 33.61
CA THR A 855 -26.06 -29.69 34.68
C THR A 855 -27.37 -29.08 35.16
N PHE A 856 -28.49 -29.77 34.87
CA PHE A 856 -29.83 -29.29 35.24
C PHE A 856 -29.92 -29.02 36.74
N GLY A 857 -30.30 -27.80 37.11
CA GLY A 857 -30.31 -27.31 38.50
C GLY A 857 -29.23 -26.26 38.80
N SER A 858 -28.23 -26.10 37.94
CA SER A 858 -27.33 -24.94 37.99
C SER A 858 -28.03 -23.67 37.47
N ALA A 859 -27.76 -22.53 38.10
CA ALA A 859 -28.27 -21.23 37.65
C ALA A 859 -27.38 -20.71 36.52
N LEU A 860 -27.86 -20.80 35.27
CA LEU A 860 -27.07 -20.52 34.06
C LEU A 860 -27.52 -19.28 33.28
N ASN A 861 -26.58 -18.72 32.53
CA ASN A 861 -26.38 -17.28 32.53
C ASN A 861 -26.81 -16.58 31.22
N CYS A 862 -27.80 -17.13 30.51
CA CYS A 862 -28.35 -16.55 29.27
C CYS A 862 -28.99 -15.15 29.45
N SER A 863 -29.14 -14.66 30.68
CA SER A 863 -29.60 -13.30 31.02
C SER A 863 -28.47 -12.31 31.32
N SER A 864 -27.20 -12.70 31.17
CA SER A 864 -26.05 -11.82 31.42
C SER A 864 -25.69 -10.93 30.23
N VAL A 865 -24.92 -9.86 30.50
CA VAL A 865 -24.40 -8.94 29.49
C VAL A 865 -23.52 -9.71 28.49
N GLY A 866 -23.93 -9.70 27.21
CA GLY A 866 -23.25 -10.44 26.15
C GLY A 866 -23.56 -11.94 26.12
N ALA A 867 -24.71 -12.39 26.61
CA ALA A 867 -25.34 -13.62 26.16
C ALA A 867 -26.04 -13.44 24.80
N GLY A 868 -26.32 -14.53 24.09
CA GLY A 868 -26.86 -14.50 22.73
C GLY A 868 -25.82 -14.22 21.65
N GLN A 869 -24.54 -14.49 21.94
CA GLN A 869 -23.42 -14.44 20.99
C GLN A 869 -22.45 -15.58 21.29
N PRO A 870 -22.03 -16.40 20.29
CA PRO A 870 -21.01 -17.42 20.49
C PRO A 870 -19.71 -16.84 21.03
N LYS A 871 -19.07 -17.56 21.94
CA LYS A 871 -17.82 -17.17 22.60
C LYS A 871 -16.86 -18.35 22.66
N ASP A 872 -15.60 -18.05 22.44
CA ASP A 872 -14.47 -18.91 22.75
C ASP A 872 -14.08 -18.73 24.23
N SER A 873 -13.96 -19.81 25.00
CA SER A 873 -13.40 -19.78 26.36
C SER A 873 -12.01 -20.42 26.48
N GLY A 874 -11.44 -20.90 25.35
CA GLY A 874 -10.22 -21.69 25.31
C GLY A 874 -10.39 -23.11 25.87
N ALA A 875 -11.62 -23.60 25.98
CA ALA A 875 -11.95 -24.91 26.56
C ALA A 875 -13.17 -25.54 25.88
N ASN A 876 -12.91 -26.36 24.85
CA ASN A 876 -13.96 -26.86 23.95
C ASN A 876 -15.08 -27.63 24.69
N GLU A 877 -14.74 -28.31 25.79
CA GLU A 877 -15.68 -29.04 26.63
C GLU A 877 -16.69 -28.16 27.39
N ASN A 878 -16.46 -26.84 27.50
CA ASN A 878 -17.40 -25.88 28.08
C ASN A 878 -18.22 -25.15 27.02
N ASP A 879 -17.67 -25.04 25.81
CA ASP A 879 -18.19 -24.21 24.74
C ASP A 879 -19.16 -24.97 23.82
N PHE A 880 -18.94 -26.26 23.56
CA PHE A 880 -19.71 -27.04 22.59
C PHE A 880 -20.71 -28.02 23.24
N VAL A 881 -21.93 -28.07 22.67
CA VAL A 881 -22.96 -29.08 22.97
C VAL A 881 -23.25 -29.96 21.75
N PHE A 882 -23.59 -31.23 21.97
CA PHE A 882 -24.01 -32.14 20.91
C PHE A 882 -25.52 -32.07 20.72
N VAL A 883 -25.97 -31.73 19.51
CA VAL A 883 -27.39 -31.63 19.14
C VAL A 883 -27.77 -32.69 18.10
N SER A 884 -28.93 -33.33 18.27
CA SER A 884 -29.45 -34.31 17.31
C SER A 884 -30.98 -34.28 17.22
N VAL A 885 -31.52 -34.45 16.00
CA VAL A 885 -32.97 -34.43 15.72
C VAL A 885 -33.70 -35.66 16.26
N ASP A 886 -32.98 -36.77 16.46
CA ASP A 886 -33.51 -38.03 16.98
C ASP A 886 -33.42 -38.12 18.52
N GLY A 887 -32.67 -37.21 19.16
CA GLY A 887 -32.38 -37.29 20.58
C GLY A 887 -31.53 -38.50 21.00
N VAL A 888 -30.78 -39.12 20.07
CA VAL A 888 -29.86 -40.24 20.36
C VAL A 888 -28.48 -39.68 20.70
N SER A 889 -27.79 -40.29 21.70
CA SER A 889 -26.45 -39.85 22.11
C SER A 889 -25.35 -40.84 21.71
N PRO A 890 -24.22 -40.38 21.12
CA PRO A 890 -23.04 -41.20 20.85
C PRO A 890 -22.12 -41.39 22.07
N THR A 891 -22.32 -40.60 23.14
CA THR A 891 -21.43 -40.49 24.31
C THR A 891 -22.23 -40.02 25.55
N ALA A 892 -21.77 -40.28 26.77
CA ALA A 892 -22.51 -39.88 27.98
C ALA A 892 -22.44 -38.35 28.25
N GLY A 893 -23.58 -37.75 28.65
CA GLY A 893 -23.66 -36.43 29.33
C GLY A 893 -23.98 -35.20 28.48
N ILE A 894 -23.40 -35.08 27.27
CA ILE A 894 -23.41 -33.82 26.49
C ILE A 894 -24.61 -33.62 25.55
N GLN A 895 -25.41 -34.65 25.30
CA GLN A 895 -26.44 -34.64 24.26
C GLN A 895 -27.70 -33.86 24.63
N ARG A 896 -28.23 -33.10 23.67
CA ARG A 896 -29.54 -32.45 23.72
C ARG A 896 -30.31 -32.73 22.43
N LEU A 897 -31.65 -32.66 22.48
CA LEU A 897 -32.47 -32.53 21.28
C LEU A 897 -32.18 -31.19 20.63
N GLY A 898 -32.05 -31.20 19.31
CA GLY A 898 -31.82 -30.00 18.52
C GLY A 898 -31.68 -30.33 17.04
N ALA A 899 -31.27 -29.35 16.25
CA ALA A 899 -31.03 -29.53 14.82
C ALA A 899 -29.75 -28.83 14.40
N PRO A 900 -29.00 -29.40 13.45
CA PRO A 900 -28.01 -28.63 12.72
C PRO A 900 -28.63 -27.42 12.03
N GLY A 901 -27.98 -26.26 12.12
CA GLY A 901 -28.53 -24.98 11.69
C GLY A 901 -27.61 -24.12 10.84
N PRO A 902 -26.96 -24.68 9.80
CA PRO A 902 -25.74 -24.16 9.17
C PRO A 902 -25.90 -22.79 8.50
N GLU A 903 -24.95 -21.90 8.77
CA GLU A 903 -24.93 -20.51 8.34
C GLU A 903 -23.75 -20.18 7.42
N ASN A 904 -24.00 -19.41 6.37
CA ASN A 904 -23.02 -18.96 5.38
C ASN A 904 -22.99 -17.42 5.29
N LEU A 905 -22.16 -16.85 4.40
CA LEU A 905 -21.99 -15.40 4.22
C LEU A 905 -23.28 -14.60 3.98
N ASP A 906 -24.31 -15.22 3.40
CA ASP A 906 -25.60 -14.56 3.12
C ASP A 906 -26.61 -14.70 4.27
N SER A 907 -26.23 -15.29 5.41
CA SER A 907 -27.19 -15.58 6.51
C SER A 907 -27.55 -14.36 7.34
N GLY A 908 -28.74 -14.40 7.95
CA GLY A 908 -29.27 -13.31 8.77
C GLY A 908 -28.37 -12.97 9.97
N LEU A 909 -27.90 -11.73 10.04
CA LEU A 909 -26.98 -11.29 11.06
C LEU A 909 -27.66 -11.22 12.43
N ALA A 910 -26.94 -11.61 13.49
CA ALA A 910 -27.44 -11.67 14.87
C ALA A 910 -27.63 -10.26 15.48
N ASN A 911 -28.77 -9.63 15.17
CA ASN A 911 -29.01 -8.19 15.31
C ASN A 911 -29.83 -7.78 16.55
N ASN A 912 -29.82 -8.58 17.63
CA ASN A 912 -30.58 -8.35 18.87
C ASN A 912 -30.58 -6.89 19.41
N PRO A 913 -29.49 -6.10 19.38
CA PRO A 913 -29.49 -4.73 19.89
C PRO A 913 -30.31 -3.73 19.07
N LEU A 914 -30.62 -4.05 17.81
CA LEU A 914 -31.28 -3.16 16.84
C LEU A 914 -32.72 -3.57 16.52
N ILE A 915 -33.23 -4.63 17.17
CA ILE A 915 -34.60 -5.12 17.01
C ILE A 915 -35.27 -5.12 18.38
N VAL A 916 -36.05 -4.09 18.66
CA VAL A 916 -36.66 -3.87 19.98
C VAL A 916 -37.78 -4.89 20.19
N THR A 917 -37.63 -5.72 21.22
CA THR A 917 -38.66 -6.70 21.62
C THR A 917 -39.57 -6.12 22.70
N GLY A 918 -40.87 -6.38 22.57
CA GLY A 918 -41.91 -5.92 23.48
C GLY A 918 -42.94 -7.02 23.79
N LEU A 919 -43.74 -6.77 24.83
CA LEU A 919 -44.90 -7.61 25.11
C LEU A 919 -45.94 -7.45 24.00
N PHE A 920 -46.60 -8.56 23.64
CA PHE A 920 -47.69 -8.59 22.66
C PHE A 920 -48.91 -7.81 23.15
N ASP A 921 -49.25 -7.99 24.43
CA ASP A 921 -50.15 -7.14 25.20
C ASP A 921 -49.34 -6.45 26.32
N PRO A 922 -49.06 -5.14 26.22
CA PRO A 922 -48.32 -4.41 27.25
C PRO A 922 -49.04 -4.25 28.60
N ALA A 923 -50.36 -4.47 28.66
CA ALA A 923 -51.15 -4.23 29.88
C ALA A 923 -51.14 -5.42 30.87
N VAL A 924 -50.61 -6.58 30.47
CA VAL A 924 -50.45 -7.77 31.33
C VAL A 924 -49.03 -8.30 31.28
N SER A 925 -48.60 -9.03 32.31
CA SER A 925 -47.24 -9.55 32.40
C SER A 925 -46.89 -10.49 31.24
N GLY A 926 -45.61 -10.53 30.86
CA GLY A 926 -45.08 -11.48 29.87
C GLY A 926 -45.17 -12.96 30.26
N SER A 927 -45.68 -13.24 31.47
CA SER A 927 -45.93 -14.55 32.07
C SER A 927 -47.39 -15.02 31.96
N SER A 928 -48.31 -14.14 31.56
CA SER A 928 -49.77 -14.34 31.55
C SER A 928 -50.37 -14.30 30.14
N ALA A 929 -51.59 -14.80 29.95
CA ALA A 929 -52.29 -14.67 28.67
C ALA A 929 -52.67 -13.19 28.38
N PRO A 930 -52.62 -12.72 27.12
CA PRO A 930 -52.29 -13.46 25.90
C PRO A 930 -50.79 -13.58 25.59
N ASN A 931 -49.91 -12.85 26.29
CA ASN A 931 -48.44 -12.88 26.10
C ASN A 931 -47.82 -14.28 26.24
N ARG A 932 -48.40 -15.11 27.09
CA ARG A 932 -48.05 -16.51 27.30
C ARG A 932 -49.31 -17.31 27.63
N ALA A 933 -49.69 -18.24 26.77
CA ALA A 933 -50.87 -19.07 26.93
C ALA A 933 -50.49 -20.55 27.09
N ARG A 934 -51.30 -21.31 27.83
CA ARG A 934 -51.22 -22.78 27.90
C ARG A 934 -52.50 -23.37 27.33
N ASP A 935 -52.33 -24.37 26.48
CA ASP A 935 -53.38 -25.30 26.10
C ASP A 935 -53.02 -26.67 26.72
N PHE A 936 -54.03 -27.39 27.22
CA PHE A 936 -53.89 -28.71 27.81
C PHE A 936 -54.40 -29.84 26.89
N THR A 937 -54.88 -29.49 25.69
CA THR A 937 -55.33 -30.42 24.66
C THR A 937 -54.17 -31.31 24.20
N SER A 938 -54.21 -32.59 24.57
CA SER A 938 -53.15 -33.56 24.25
C SER A 938 -53.07 -33.82 22.74
N ASP A 939 -51.89 -33.62 22.17
CA ASP A 939 -51.56 -33.86 20.75
C ASP A 939 -50.21 -34.60 20.67
N PRO A 940 -50.15 -35.90 21.04
CA PRO A 940 -48.89 -36.65 21.08
C PRO A 940 -48.27 -36.83 19.69
N ALA A 941 -49.11 -36.95 18.66
CA ALA A 941 -48.69 -37.13 17.26
C ALA A 941 -47.84 -35.96 16.74
N ASN A 942 -48.02 -34.75 17.29
CA ASN A 942 -47.19 -33.58 17.01
C ASN A 942 -46.43 -33.13 18.26
N ASN A 943 -45.84 -34.08 18.99
CA ASN A 943 -44.90 -33.84 20.10
C ASN A 943 -45.45 -33.00 21.26
N SER A 944 -46.75 -33.12 21.58
CA SER A 944 -47.46 -32.27 22.54
C SER A 944 -48.35 -33.09 23.49
N THR A 945 -47.78 -34.12 24.11
CA THR A 945 -48.50 -35.07 24.98
C THR A 945 -49.24 -34.41 26.15
N PHE A 946 -48.69 -33.34 26.71
CA PHE A 946 -49.31 -32.52 27.77
C PHE A 946 -49.78 -31.15 27.25
N GLY A 947 -50.21 -31.11 25.99
CA GLY A 947 -50.65 -29.91 25.29
C GLY A 947 -49.50 -28.99 24.91
N THR A 948 -49.79 -27.69 24.82
CA THR A 948 -48.86 -26.70 24.26
C THR A 948 -48.69 -25.47 25.15
N LEU A 949 -47.65 -24.71 24.84
CA LEU A 949 -47.29 -23.42 25.40
C LEU A 949 -47.07 -22.45 24.23
N THR A 950 -47.89 -21.42 24.13
CA THR A 950 -47.71 -20.33 23.15
C THR A 950 -47.05 -19.13 23.84
N ILE A 951 -46.03 -18.55 23.21
CA ILE A 951 -45.38 -17.30 23.67
C ILE A 951 -45.54 -16.26 22.56
N ARG A 952 -46.02 -15.06 22.91
CA ARG A 952 -46.26 -13.97 21.95
C ARG A 952 -45.43 -12.74 22.26
N ARG A 953 -44.88 -12.09 21.23
CA ARG A 953 -44.09 -10.86 21.36
C ARG A 953 -44.38 -9.91 20.20
N ASN A 954 -44.19 -8.63 20.48
CA ASN A 954 -44.08 -7.60 19.45
C ASN A 954 -42.59 -7.36 19.18
N LEU A 955 -42.21 -7.19 17.92
CA LEU A 955 -40.83 -6.93 17.51
C LEU A 955 -40.82 -5.76 16.54
N ARG A 956 -40.03 -4.74 16.84
CA ARG A 956 -39.88 -3.54 16.02
C ARG A 956 -38.50 -3.50 15.37
N ASN A 957 -38.47 -3.23 14.07
CA ASN A 957 -37.23 -2.94 13.37
C ASN A 957 -36.77 -1.51 13.73
N ASP A 958 -35.65 -1.37 14.43
CA ASP A 958 -34.99 -0.08 14.71
C ASP A 958 -33.59 0.01 14.04
N THR A 959 -33.36 -0.82 13.01
CA THR A 959 -32.25 -0.63 12.07
C THR A 959 -32.56 0.50 11.08
N SER A 960 -31.54 0.97 10.36
CA SER A 960 -31.69 1.99 9.30
C SER A 960 -32.20 1.46 7.95
N ALA A 961 -32.51 0.16 7.84
CA ALA A 961 -32.90 -0.51 6.60
C ALA A 961 -34.17 -1.35 6.79
N PRO A 962 -34.93 -1.67 5.73
CA PRO A 962 -35.96 -2.72 5.83
C PRO A 962 -35.32 -4.05 6.24
N ILE A 963 -36.08 -4.93 6.91
CA ILE A 963 -35.66 -6.31 7.13
C ILE A 963 -36.35 -7.20 6.09
N THR A 964 -35.58 -7.82 5.20
CA THR A 964 -36.08 -8.67 4.10
C THR A 964 -36.30 -10.13 4.50
N ARG A 965 -35.75 -10.58 5.64
CA ARG A 965 -36.02 -11.90 6.22
C ARG A 965 -35.78 -11.87 7.72
N LEU A 966 -36.67 -12.51 8.49
CA LEU A 966 -36.63 -12.53 9.96
C LEU A 966 -36.74 -13.97 10.51
N ARG A 967 -35.70 -14.43 11.18
CA ARG A 967 -35.54 -15.79 11.72
C ARG A 967 -35.18 -15.74 13.22
N PHE A 968 -35.54 -16.80 13.94
CA PHE A 968 -35.30 -16.94 15.38
C PHE A 968 -34.66 -18.30 15.69
N ARG A 969 -33.39 -18.29 16.14
CA ARG A 969 -32.66 -19.51 16.52
C ARG A 969 -32.80 -19.80 18.00
N ILE A 970 -33.09 -21.05 18.35
CA ILE A 970 -33.24 -21.47 19.75
C ILE A 970 -31.86 -21.68 20.37
N ILE A 971 -31.42 -20.69 21.14
CA ILE A 971 -30.09 -20.69 21.78
C ILE A 971 -30.07 -21.40 23.13
N ASP A 972 -31.22 -21.45 23.82
CA ASP A 972 -31.38 -22.27 25.02
C ASP A 972 -32.86 -22.66 25.24
N ILE A 973 -33.09 -23.93 25.58
CA ILE A 973 -34.42 -24.49 25.84
C ILE A 973 -34.34 -25.61 26.89
N THR A 974 -35.39 -25.79 27.68
CA THR A 974 -35.58 -27.02 28.47
C THR A 974 -36.23 -28.05 27.57
N THR A 975 -35.43 -28.99 27.06
CA THR A 975 -35.84 -30.04 26.12
C THR A 975 -35.12 -31.35 26.44
N PHE A 976 -35.47 -32.42 25.73
CA PHE A 976 -34.94 -33.75 25.93
C PHE A 976 -33.39 -33.83 25.84
N PRO A 977 -32.73 -34.64 26.70
CA PRO A 977 -33.29 -35.32 27.87
C PRO A 977 -33.52 -34.33 29.03
N ALA A 978 -34.77 -34.22 29.50
CA ALA A 978 -35.17 -33.29 30.56
C ALA A 978 -35.37 -34.01 31.90
N PRO A 979 -34.55 -33.75 32.93
CA PRO A 979 -34.71 -34.37 34.26
C PRO A 979 -36.01 -33.96 34.96
N ALA A 980 -36.41 -34.77 35.95
CA ALA A 980 -37.61 -34.54 36.75
C ALA A 980 -37.64 -33.12 37.35
N GLY A 981 -38.82 -32.49 37.26
CA GLY A 981 -39.03 -31.10 37.69
C GLY A 981 -38.78 -30.05 36.61
N PHE A 982 -38.11 -30.39 35.51
CA PHE A 982 -37.97 -29.53 34.33
C PHE A 982 -38.92 -29.95 33.20
N ALA A 983 -39.35 -28.98 32.39
CA ALA A 983 -40.17 -29.25 31.23
C ALA A 983 -39.36 -29.88 30.09
N ASP A 984 -40.03 -30.66 29.25
CA ASP A 984 -39.52 -31.05 27.94
C ASP A 984 -40.37 -30.33 26.89
N LEU A 985 -39.80 -29.25 26.34
CA LEU A 985 -40.43 -28.41 25.34
C LEU A 985 -39.88 -28.70 23.94
N ARG A 986 -40.77 -28.75 22.97
CA ARG A 986 -40.49 -29.06 21.56
C ARG A 986 -41.02 -27.94 20.69
N ALA A 987 -40.16 -27.22 19.97
CA ALA A 987 -40.63 -26.18 19.07
C ALA A 987 -41.45 -26.75 17.91
N ARG A 988 -42.53 -26.06 17.53
CA ARG A 988 -43.47 -26.42 16.46
C ARG A 988 -43.72 -25.23 15.55
N THR A 989 -44.02 -25.51 14.28
CA THR A 989 -44.69 -24.56 13.40
C THR A 989 -46.00 -24.09 14.03
N SER A 990 -46.21 -22.78 14.07
CA SER A 990 -47.45 -22.13 14.50
C SER A 990 -48.15 -21.47 13.32
N VAL A 991 -49.49 -21.42 13.36
CA VAL A 991 -50.31 -20.70 12.37
C VAL A 991 -50.59 -19.27 12.84
N GLN A 992 -51.00 -18.39 11.92
CA GLN A 992 -51.56 -17.07 12.26
C GLN A 992 -52.83 -17.24 13.13
N SER A 993 -53.04 -16.35 14.10
CA SER A 993 -54.30 -16.28 14.86
C SER A 993 -54.67 -14.87 15.26
N VAL A 994 -55.97 -14.55 15.29
CA VAL A 994 -56.50 -13.35 15.94
C VAL A 994 -56.65 -13.62 17.44
N VAL A 995 -56.14 -12.71 18.27
CA VAL A 995 -56.00 -12.90 19.72
C VAL A 995 -56.62 -11.71 20.45
N THR A 996 -57.45 -11.98 21.45
CA THR A 996 -58.04 -10.95 22.32
C THR A 996 -57.00 -10.45 23.32
N LEU A 997 -56.90 -9.12 23.43
CA LEU A 997 -56.10 -8.39 24.41
C LEU A 997 -56.88 -8.23 25.72
N SER A 998 -56.18 -8.05 26.83
CA SER A 998 -56.76 -7.83 28.16
C SER A 998 -57.73 -6.63 28.22
N GLY A 999 -57.51 -5.60 27.41
CA GLY A 999 -58.41 -4.45 27.23
C GLY A 999 -59.64 -4.69 26.35
N GLY A 1000 -59.91 -5.93 25.91
CA GLY A 1000 -61.10 -6.31 25.13
C GLY A 1000 -61.01 -6.10 23.62
N GLY A 1001 -59.99 -5.42 23.11
CA GLY A 1001 -59.67 -5.38 21.68
C GLY A 1001 -59.05 -6.69 21.17
N THR A 1002 -58.85 -6.81 19.85
CA THR A 1002 -58.16 -7.95 19.24
C THR A 1002 -56.98 -7.49 18.39
N THR A 1003 -55.92 -8.31 18.29
CA THR A 1003 -54.84 -8.12 17.31
C THR A 1003 -54.38 -9.45 16.72
N THR A 1004 -53.70 -9.41 15.58
CA THR A 1004 -53.19 -10.59 14.86
C THR A 1004 -51.81 -10.97 15.37
N ALA A 1005 -51.66 -12.21 15.82
CA ALA A 1005 -50.35 -12.83 16.01
C ALA A 1005 -50.00 -13.66 14.77
N GLN A 1006 -48.92 -13.29 14.08
CA GLN A 1006 -48.40 -14.05 12.95
C GLN A 1006 -47.73 -15.34 13.41
N GLY A 1007 -47.87 -16.39 12.60
CA GLY A 1007 -47.24 -17.69 12.85
C GLY A 1007 -45.74 -17.69 12.56
N THR A 1008 -45.05 -18.68 13.10
CA THR A 1008 -43.63 -18.95 12.87
C THR A 1008 -43.44 -20.40 12.46
N THR A 1009 -42.75 -20.66 11.35
CA THR A 1009 -42.53 -22.00 10.81
C THR A 1009 -41.23 -22.59 11.35
N LEU A 1010 -41.26 -23.80 11.90
CA LEU A 1010 -40.06 -24.57 12.24
C LEU A 1010 -39.38 -24.99 10.93
N GLU A 1011 -38.15 -24.56 10.70
CA GLU A 1011 -37.51 -24.75 9.40
C GLU A 1011 -37.01 -26.19 9.19
N ALA A 1012 -36.99 -26.61 7.93
CA ALA A 1012 -36.50 -27.90 7.45
C ALA A 1012 -35.96 -27.74 6.02
N PRO A 1013 -34.98 -28.56 5.56
CA PRO A 1013 -34.27 -29.61 6.31
C PRO A 1013 -33.44 -29.03 7.47
N PRO A 1014 -32.96 -29.86 8.42
CA PRO A 1014 -33.27 -31.28 8.59
C PRO A 1014 -34.73 -31.49 9.02
N THR A 1015 -35.27 -32.69 8.81
CA THR A 1015 -36.61 -33.04 9.32
C THR A 1015 -36.56 -33.23 10.83
N GLN A 1016 -37.23 -32.35 11.58
CA GLN A 1016 -37.22 -32.34 13.05
C GLN A 1016 -38.41 -33.15 13.61
N GLY A 1017 -38.40 -34.47 13.40
CA GLY A 1017 -39.56 -35.35 13.68
C GLY A 1017 -40.00 -35.37 15.15
N LEU A 1018 -39.08 -35.12 16.08
CA LEU A 1018 -39.34 -35.01 17.51
C LEU A 1018 -39.63 -33.55 17.98
N GLY A 1019 -39.82 -32.63 17.03
CA GLY A 1019 -39.92 -31.19 17.24
C GLY A 1019 -38.56 -30.51 17.47
N GLY A 1020 -38.52 -29.20 17.37
CA GLY A 1020 -37.28 -28.43 17.49
C GLY A 1020 -36.76 -28.32 18.93
N GLY A 1021 -35.44 -28.23 19.08
CA GLY A 1021 -34.72 -28.12 20.34
C GLY A 1021 -33.64 -27.04 20.26
N PHE A 1022 -32.43 -27.34 20.74
CA PHE A 1022 -31.26 -26.45 20.58
C PHE A 1022 -30.91 -26.24 19.10
N ASN A 1023 -30.48 -25.02 18.77
CA ASN A 1023 -30.01 -24.58 17.45
C ASN A 1023 -31.06 -24.64 16.30
N SER A 1024 -32.21 -25.28 16.53
CA SER A 1024 -33.38 -25.22 15.66
C SER A 1024 -33.86 -23.77 15.43
N THR A 1025 -34.27 -23.46 14.19
CA THR A 1025 -34.77 -22.14 13.80
C THR A 1025 -36.28 -22.11 13.56
N LEU A 1026 -36.86 -20.94 13.84
CA LEU A 1026 -38.26 -20.59 13.61
C LEU A 1026 -38.30 -19.34 12.71
N SER A 1027 -38.96 -19.41 11.57
CA SER A 1027 -39.00 -18.32 10.57
C SER A 1027 -40.34 -17.58 10.57
N ALA A 1028 -40.29 -16.25 10.53
CA ALA A 1028 -41.46 -15.40 10.36
C ALA A 1028 -41.75 -15.18 8.86
N GLY A 1029 -42.30 -16.19 8.18
CA GLY A 1029 -42.57 -16.22 6.73
C GLY A 1029 -43.60 -15.21 6.19
N THR A 1030 -43.85 -14.12 6.92
CA THR A 1030 -44.57 -12.91 6.45
C THR A 1030 -43.64 -11.70 6.31
N VAL A 1031 -42.36 -11.85 6.66
CA VAL A 1031 -41.29 -10.86 6.42
C VAL A 1031 -40.41 -11.42 5.31
N THR A 1032 -40.53 -10.84 4.12
CA THR A 1032 -39.93 -11.35 2.88
C THR A 1032 -39.27 -10.22 2.08
N LEU A 1033 -38.56 -10.55 1.01
CA LEU A 1033 -38.00 -9.57 0.05
C LEU A 1033 -39.10 -8.80 -0.70
N ALA A 1034 -40.29 -9.38 -0.83
CA ALA A 1034 -41.46 -8.73 -1.43
C ALA A 1034 -42.23 -7.86 -0.42
N ASP A 1035 -42.34 -8.34 0.82
CA ASP A 1035 -43.04 -7.69 1.95
C ASP A 1035 -42.07 -7.50 3.14
N PRO A 1036 -41.11 -6.56 3.07
CA PRO A 1036 -40.10 -6.39 4.10
C PRO A 1036 -40.61 -5.60 5.32
N LEU A 1037 -40.06 -5.92 6.50
CA LEU A 1037 -40.36 -5.21 7.74
C LEU A 1037 -39.57 -3.89 7.79
N ASN A 1038 -40.17 -2.81 7.27
CA ASN A 1038 -39.56 -1.48 7.17
C ASN A 1038 -39.14 -0.87 8.54
N PRO A 1039 -38.19 0.09 8.57
CA PRO A 1039 -37.79 0.78 9.79
C PRO A 1039 -38.95 1.39 10.58
N GLY A 1040 -38.92 1.26 11.90
CA GLY A 1040 -39.96 1.69 12.83
C GLY A 1040 -41.22 0.80 12.86
N VAL A 1041 -41.41 -0.11 11.89
CA VAL A 1041 -42.58 -0.99 11.82
C VAL A 1041 -42.44 -2.12 12.86
N THR A 1042 -43.58 -2.47 13.46
CA THR A 1042 -43.70 -3.55 14.47
C THR A 1042 -44.47 -4.73 13.90
N ILE A 1043 -43.94 -5.94 14.04
CA ILE A 1043 -44.63 -7.20 13.78
C ILE A 1043 -45.00 -7.91 15.10
N SER A 1044 -46.18 -8.51 15.15
CA SER A 1044 -46.65 -9.31 16.28
C SER A 1044 -46.55 -10.80 15.94
N LEU A 1045 -45.77 -11.58 16.70
CA LEU A 1045 -45.43 -12.98 16.41
C LEU A 1045 -45.83 -13.93 17.55
N GLN A 1046 -46.12 -15.19 17.21
CA GLN A 1046 -46.36 -16.26 18.19
C GLN A 1046 -45.55 -17.54 17.94
N PHE A 1047 -44.78 -17.93 18.95
CA PHE A 1047 -44.01 -19.18 18.98
C PHE A 1047 -44.84 -20.27 19.67
N LEU A 1048 -44.88 -21.48 19.09
CA LEU A 1048 -45.61 -22.63 19.65
C LEU A 1048 -44.64 -23.71 20.12
N LEU A 1049 -44.77 -24.10 21.39
CA LEU A 1049 -43.97 -25.14 22.03
C LEU A 1049 -44.89 -26.30 22.46
N GLY A 1050 -44.68 -27.48 21.92
CA GLY A 1050 -45.28 -28.73 22.42
C GLY A 1050 -44.66 -29.13 23.74
N VAL A 1051 -45.46 -29.71 24.64
CA VAL A 1051 -45.03 -30.12 25.99
C VAL A 1051 -45.03 -31.64 26.11
N GLN A 1052 -43.84 -32.23 26.20
CA GLN A 1052 -43.64 -33.68 26.40
C GLN A 1052 -43.43 -34.05 27.88
N GLN A 1053 -43.01 -33.10 28.71
CA GLN A 1053 -42.92 -33.23 30.16
C GLN A 1053 -43.24 -31.88 30.81
N THR A 1054 -43.96 -31.88 31.93
CA THR A 1054 -44.31 -30.66 32.67
C THR A 1054 -43.26 -30.34 33.74
N GLY A 1055 -42.86 -29.07 33.85
CA GLY A 1055 -41.94 -28.61 34.90
C GLY A 1055 -41.55 -27.14 34.73
N LEU A 1056 -40.48 -26.72 35.41
CA LEU A 1056 -39.81 -25.44 35.18
C LEU A 1056 -39.21 -25.41 33.77
N PHE A 1057 -39.34 -24.29 33.06
CA PHE A 1057 -38.92 -24.19 31.67
C PHE A 1057 -38.08 -22.96 31.38
N ARG A 1058 -37.24 -23.06 30.33
CA ARG A 1058 -36.55 -21.92 29.70
C ARG A 1058 -36.73 -21.99 28.18
N PHE A 1059 -36.71 -20.83 27.55
CA PHE A 1059 -36.82 -20.66 26.10
C PHE A 1059 -36.22 -19.31 25.74
N PHE A 1060 -35.05 -19.32 25.11
CA PHE A 1060 -34.30 -18.15 24.67
C PHE A 1060 -34.06 -18.23 23.16
N LEU A 1061 -34.19 -17.09 22.50
CA LEU A 1061 -34.06 -16.94 21.05
C LEU A 1061 -32.98 -15.90 20.72
N ASN A 1062 -32.19 -16.17 19.69
CA ASN A 1062 -31.43 -15.16 18.96
C ASN A 1062 -32.30 -14.63 17.82
N ILE A 1063 -32.18 -13.34 17.47
CA ILE A 1063 -32.90 -12.73 16.35
C ILE A 1063 -31.91 -12.52 15.21
N GLU A 1064 -32.19 -13.17 14.09
CA GLU A 1064 -31.35 -13.19 12.90
C GLU A 1064 -32.12 -12.50 11.76
N ALA A 1065 -31.54 -11.43 11.21
CA ALA A 1065 -32.22 -10.55 10.28
C ALA A 1065 -31.31 -10.15 9.11
N LEU A 1066 -31.89 -10.18 7.90
CA LEU A 1066 -31.27 -9.62 6.71
C LEU A 1066 -31.82 -8.21 6.42
N PRO A 1067 -30.95 -7.22 6.14
CA PRO A 1067 -31.33 -5.90 5.60
C PRO A 1067 -31.94 -5.93 4.19
#